data_AF-A0A5C7AWL0-F1
#
_entry.id   AF-A0A5C7AWL0-F1
#
_cell.length_a   1.000
_cell.length_b   1.000
_cell.length_c   1.000
_cell.angle_alpha   90.00
_cell.angle_beta   90.00
_cell.angle_gamma   90.00
#
_symmetry.space_group_name_H-M   'P 1'
#
loop_
_entity.id
_entity.type
_entity.pdbx_description
1 polymer ?
#
loop_
_entity_poly.entity_id
_entity_poly.type
_entity_poly.pdbx_seq_one_letter_code
_entity_poly.pdbx_strand_id
1 'polypeptide(L)'
;MKTLKALSFLITLFLAFNAYSQKVDFVNAPKNPLPLGVNLEKTQLKGDVFQHNLTFYDTNGKRLDLEKRKHISYDQLNRPISITYPNETIKEYKYDASGNLIYDDGIIYKYDNQNRIIKANYNWEIVEYSYTKQGDIIIVTMTHKAKDKAPTTQIEYYNKGVLTARKKGKERKKTFFKYKYDEKGNLIESMETDAAGNLINQDLSSIIYHSEYKEFNKNAVLKKTTGDLNLKGGVAIPHLYINGKLDFTNLWNKFNNDYIFYNPLTSKYYVAKNAFNESIALNQNIPFKPLIEGENILISDGKTVLLIEQGTSTMFANREWKYEAKYKNIIVRDTKSGDVYFVPNALGKDTNETKAYHAISMNTKDSEVWYIPNTTKKGVNLYVKGEEIKGYGVAGYIDGSVDFVITTNGKPTYVLSNYSNSKPQQFSKGRYFNATVDKVSSTSNTNSTTSQNKSSTASCITGNCADGYGTYIYESGAKVEGFFKNGKLDGYGEFIYANGDTYNGNYLVGQLDGYGIYHWKQKNLLYYGHWKDTKQHGYGYFVKNGETVEAGIYNEGKLVTNLLTDFSNGKSSGNCLGNCTNGYGSITYNQGDVYEGLFKNGKPYKAGTYMWTNGNSYMGDWDESGKINYTGQFFTDTYVYKGAFAHNGFITGLGVKLDKKTNTKSYGEFKSGKLVVDYANSHTSAATTTNNSTASKQAEKAMLNSANLLIKLYYKSNSEFKKIVVKQHNNFTQTMSIDKLNKLHALFIKHLFQLDKVVAHRYLLYLPNPYANANTGKILTELSNEERTFMREESKRFSSQYKLKEQYVPKN
;
A
#
# COMPACT_ATOMS: atom_id res chain seq x y z
N MET A 1 35.93 13.33 -67.77
CA MET A 1 36.82 12.28 -67.22
C MET A 1 36.00 11.46 -66.25
N LYS A 2 35.78 10.15 -66.46
CA LYS A 2 36.75 9.04 -66.26
C LYS A 2 37.37 9.12 -64.84
N THR A 3 36.87 8.41 -63.81
CA THR A 3 36.83 6.94 -63.52
C THR A 3 38.14 6.36 -62.98
N LEU A 4 38.02 5.25 -62.22
CA LEU A 4 39.03 4.44 -61.51
C LEU A 4 39.36 4.96 -60.09
N LYS A 5 39.50 4.13 -59.04
CA LYS A 5 39.22 2.70 -58.74
C LYS A 5 39.05 2.64 -57.20
N ALA A 6 38.00 2.07 -56.61
CA ALA A 6 37.71 0.64 -56.47
C ALA A 6 38.76 -0.17 -55.66
N LEU A 7 38.25 -0.92 -54.67
CA LEU A 7 38.85 -2.09 -53.97
C LEU A 7 39.68 -1.88 -52.68
N SER A 8 38.97 -1.73 -51.54
CA SER A 8 39.16 -2.67 -50.41
C SER A 8 37.92 -2.73 -49.51
N PHE A 9 37.25 -3.88 -49.56
CA PHE A 9 36.58 -4.64 -48.50
C PHE A 9 36.08 -3.89 -47.23
N LEU A 10 34.76 -3.93 -46.98
CA LEU A 10 34.11 -4.94 -46.12
C LEU A 10 34.75 -5.07 -44.73
N ILE A 11 34.14 -4.42 -43.71
CA ILE A 11 33.97 -4.82 -42.29
C ILE A 11 33.47 -3.58 -41.51
N THR A 12 32.73 -3.77 -40.41
CA THR A 12 32.12 -2.72 -39.54
C THR A 12 31.01 -1.83 -40.14
N LEU A 13 30.12 -2.43 -40.95
CA LEU A 13 28.70 -2.26 -40.65
C LEU A 13 28.32 -3.42 -39.71
N PHE A 14 27.62 -3.14 -38.60
CA PHE A 14 27.42 -3.94 -37.36
C PHE A 14 28.33 -3.55 -36.18
N LEU A 15 27.71 -3.58 -34.98
CA LEU A 15 28.12 -3.06 -33.65
C LEU A 15 27.63 -1.62 -33.36
N ALA A 16 26.80 -1.35 -32.35
CA ALA A 16 26.06 -2.26 -31.47
C ALA A 16 24.81 -1.58 -30.86
N PHE A 17 23.62 -1.76 -31.47
CA PHE A 17 22.32 -1.55 -30.82
C PHE A 17 21.32 -2.67 -31.19
N ASN A 18 21.76 -3.90 -30.95
CA ASN A 18 20.90 -5.07 -30.82
C ASN A 18 21.30 -5.80 -29.54
N ALA A 19 20.93 -5.26 -28.38
CA ALA A 19 21.03 -5.96 -27.09
C ALA A 19 19.78 -6.85 -26.87
N TYR A 20 19.64 -7.81 -27.77
CA TYR A 20 18.91 -9.07 -27.65
C TYR A 20 17.63 -9.11 -26.78
N SER A 21 16.50 -8.96 -27.46
CA SER A 21 15.35 -9.81 -27.15
C SER A 21 15.74 -11.28 -27.33
N GLN A 22 15.17 -12.17 -26.51
CA GLN A 22 15.40 -13.61 -26.59
C GLN A 22 14.76 -14.17 -27.86
N LYS A 23 15.48 -14.11 -29.00
CA LYS A 23 15.25 -15.00 -30.14
C LYS A 23 15.78 -16.40 -29.80
N VAL A 24 15.15 -17.03 -28.81
CA VAL A 24 15.08 -18.50 -28.81
C VAL A 24 14.27 -18.88 -30.04
N ASP A 25 14.76 -19.86 -30.78
CA ASP A 25 14.01 -20.45 -31.88
C ASP A 25 12.85 -21.28 -31.32
N PHE A 26 11.77 -20.60 -30.92
CA PHE A 26 10.54 -21.24 -30.46
C PHE A 26 9.85 -22.08 -31.56
N VAL A 27 10.35 -22.08 -32.80
CA VAL A 27 9.87 -22.95 -33.87
C VAL A 27 10.66 -24.26 -33.91
N ASN A 28 11.98 -24.23 -33.66
CA ASN A 28 12.88 -25.37 -33.85
C ASN A 28 13.73 -25.82 -32.63
N ALA A 29 13.58 -25.24 -31.43
CA ALA A 29 14.29 -25.64 -30.21
C ALA A 29 13.41 -26.45 -29.23
N PRO A 30 13.98 -27.31 -28.37
CA PRO A 30 13.27 -27.89 -27.23
C PRO A 30 12.85 -26.79 -26.24
N LYS A 31 12.10 -27.17 -25.20
CA LYS A 31 11.80 -26.29 -24.08
C LYS A 31 13.08 -26.00 -23.28
N ASN A 32 13.87 -25.04 -23.75
CA ASN A 32 15.05 -24.52 -23.07
C ASN A 32 14.70 -24.19 -21.61
N PRO A 33 15.63 -24.39 -20.64
CA PRO A 33 15.41 -23.92 -19.28
C PRO A 33 15.22 -22.40 -19.36
N LEU A 34 13.99 -21.97 -19.09
CA LEU A 34 13.62 -20.57 -19.17
C LEU A 34 14.34 -19.83 -18.04
N PRO A 35 14.78 -18.58 -18.27
CA PRO A 35 15.01 -17.66 -17.18
C PRO A 35 13.81 -17.69 -16.24
N LEU A 36 14.01 -18.24 -15.04
CA LEU A 36 13.15 -17.92 -13.91
C LEU A 36 13.27 -16.40 -13.81
N GLY A 37 12.26 -15.62 -14.23
CA GLY A 37 12.43 -14.18 -14.46
C GLY A 37 11.57 -13.61 -15.57
N VAL A 38 10.56 -12.83 -15.20
CA VAL A 38 9.34 -12.71 -16.01
C VAL A 38 9.06 -11.28 -16.44
N ASN A 39 9.38 -11.01 -17.70
CA ASN A 39 8.52 -10.23 -18.58
C ASN A 39 7.49 -11.23 -19.16
N LEU A 40 6.21 -10.87 -19.23
CA LEU A 40 5.13 -11.68 -19.82
C LEU A 40 5.48 -12.22 -21.22
N GLU A 41 6.13 -11.39 -22.05
CA GLU A 41 6.61 -11.77 -23.39
C GLU A 41 7.61 -12.93 -23.35
N LYS A 42 8.42 -13.03 -22.28
CA LYS A 42 9.48 -14.03 -22.11
C LYS A 42 8.99 -15.33 -21.46
N THR A 43 7.90 -15.30 -20.70
CA THR A 43 7.23 -16.54 -20.22
C THR A 43 6.18 -17.09 -21.18
N GLN A 44 5.94 -16.41 -22.31
CA GLN A 44 4.84 -16.69 -23.23
C GLN A 44 3.44 -16.57 -22.58
N LEU A 45 3.36 -15.95 -21.39
CA LEU A 45 2.09 -15.68 -20.72
C LEU A 45 1.47 -14.41 -21.30
N LYS A 46 0.15 -14.44 -21.53
CA LYS A 46 -0.59 -13.42 -22.27
C LYS A 46 -1.70 -12.84 -21.40
N GLY A 47 -1.66 -11.51 -21.22
CA GLY A 47 -2.61 -10.76 -20.39
C GLY A 47 -2.20 -10.63 -18.92
N ASP A 48 -3.13 -10.16 -18.10
CA ASP A 48 -2.98 -9.83 -16.69
C ASP A 48 -2.91 -11.07 -15.77
N VAL A 49 -1.99 -12.01 -16.02
CA VAL A 49 -1.90 -13.23 -15.21
C VAL A 49 -1.44 -12.90 -13.78
N PHE A 50 -2.20 -13.35 -12.77
CA PHE A 50 -1.83 -13.29 -11.35
C PHE A 50 -1.23 -14.60 -10.85
N GLN A 51 -1.74 -15.75 -11.29
CA GLN A 51 -1.16 -17.07 -10.98
C GLN A 51 -1.00 -17.90 -12.26
N HIS A 52 0.11 -18.65 -12.34
CA HIS A 52 0.30 -19.77 -13.26
C HIS A 52 1.20 -20.81 -12.59
N ASN A 53 0.76 -22.07 -12.50
CA ASN A 53 1.52 -23.20 -11.96
C ASN A 53 2.24 -22.88 -10.64
N LEU A 54 1.45 -22.60 -9.59
CA LEU A 54 1.90 -22.25 -8.23
C LEU A 54 2.73 -20.95 -8.11
N THR A 55 3.05 -20.29 -9.23
CA THR A 55 3.84 -19.05 -9.24
C THR A 55 2.93 -17.85 -9.41
N PHE A 56 3.21 -16.80 -8.64
CA PHE A 56 2.43 -15.57 -8.63
C PHE A 56 3.15 -14.44 -9.37
N TYR A 57 2.37 -13.54 -9.96
CA TYR A 57 2.85 -12.47 -10.83
C TYR A 57 2.06 -11.17 -10.61
N ASP A 58 2.70 -10.03 -10.77
CA ASP A 58 2.05 -8.72 -10.78
C ASP A 58 1.43 -8.42 -12.17
N THR A 59 0.77 -7.27 -12.32
CA THR A 59 0.15 -6.85 -13.58
C THR A 59 1.13 -6.64 -14.74
N ASN A 60 2.44 -6.57 -14.47
CA ASN A 60 3.52 -6.47 -15.46
C ASN A 60 4.18 -7.83 -15.73
N GLY A 61 3.70 -8.90 -15.07
CA GLY A 61 4.27 -10.23 -15.07
C GLY A 61 5.42 -10.45 -14.08
N LYS A 62 5.85 -9.45 -13.31
CA LYS A 62 6.97 -9.64 -12.37
C LYS A 62 6.57 -10.67 -11.32
N ARG A 63 7.42 -11.70 -11.11
CA ARG A 63 7.19 -12.73 -10.09
C ARG A 63 7.00 -12.07 -8.72
N LEU A 64 5.85 -12.34 -8.11
CA LEU A 64 5.56 -11.97 -6.73
C LEU A 64 6.02 -13.10 -5.81
N ASP A 65 6.58 -12.73 -4.66
CA ASP A 65 6.60 -13.59 -3.49
C ASP A 65 5.51 -13.11 -2.54
N LEU A 66 4.62 -14.03 -2.17
CA LEU A 66 3.53 -13.76 -1.24
C LEU A 66 3.96 -13.99 0.21
N GLU A 67 5.03 -14.74 0.43
CA GLU A 67 5.62 -14.95 1.75
C GLU A 67 6.74 -13.92 1.97
N LYS A 68 6.42 -12.70 2.44
CA LYS A 68 7.33 -11.53 2.53
C LYS A 68 8.70 -11.72 3.24
N ARG A 69 9.05 -12.94 3.68
CA ARG A 69 10.37 -13.33 4.21
C ARG A 69 11.34 -13.92 3.17
N LYS A 70 10.98 -14.17 1.91
CA LYS A 70 12.01 -14.42 0.87
C LYS A 70 12.37 -13.12 0.17
N HIS A 71 13.65 -12.97 -0.17
CA HIS A 71 14.14 -11.85 -0.97
C HIS A 71 14.52 -12.33 -2.36
N ILE A 72 13.97 -11.69 -3.39
CA ILE A 72 14.31 -11.97 -4.79
C ILE A 72 15.11 -10.79 -5.34
N SER A 73 16.40 -11.02 -5.60
CA SER A 73 17.30 -10.04 -6.21
C SER A 73 17.21 -10.14 -7.73
N TYR A 74 17.13 -9.01 -8.44
CA TYR A 74 16.99 -8.96 -9.90
C TYR A 74 18.16 -8.21 -10.57
N ASP A 75 18.49 -8.59 -11.80
CA ASP A 75 19.37 -7.83 -12.68
C ASP A 75 18.65 -6.65 -13.38
N GLN A 76 19.43 -5.89 -14.16
CA GLN A 76 18.94 -4.73 -14.92
C GLN A 76 17.87 -5.08 -15.98
N LEU A 77 17.69 -6.36 -16.32
CA LEU A 77 16.69 -6.85 -17.27
C LEU A 77 15.47 -7.50 -16.56
N ASN A 78 15.33 -7.27 -15.24
CA ASN A 78 14.31 -7.84 -14.37
C ASN A 78 14.30 -9.39 -14.34
N ARG A 79 15.47 -10.02 -14.55
CA ARG A 79 15.66 -11.46 -14.29
C ARG A 79 16.20 -11.64 -12.87
N PRO A 80 15.60 -12.47 -12.01
CA PRO A 80 16.16 -12.78 -10.72
C PRO A 80 17.49 -13.50 -10.88
N ILE A 81 18.45 -13.07 -10.07
CA ILE A 81 19.81 -13.59 -9.97
C ILE A 81 20.03 -14.34 -8.66
N SER A 82 19.19 -14.08 -7.65
CA SER A 82 19.11 -14.90 -6.45
C SER A 82 17.73 -14.90 -5.79
N ILE A 83 17.42 -15.98 -5.09
CA ILE A 83 16.30 -16.08 -4.14
C ILE A 83 16.90 -16.48 -2.78
N THR A 84 16.81 -15.58 -1.80
CA THR A 84 17.17 -15.84 -0.40
C THR A 84 15.93 -16.28 0.35
N TYR A 85 15.96 -17.47 0.93
CA TYR A 85 14.86 -18.05 1.71
C TYR A 85 14.92 -17.64 3.20
N PRO A 86 13.86 -17.86 4.01
CA PRO A 86 13.81 -17.39 5.40
C PRO A 86 14.78 -18.11 6.36
N ASN A 87 15.38 -19.21 5.90
CA ASN A 87 16.45 -19.98 6.55
C ASN A 87 17.84 -19.61 6.00
N GLU A 88 17.97 -18.45 5.37
CA GLU A 88 19.19 -17.90 4.76
C GLU A 88 19.80 -18.72 3.60
N THR A 89 19.19 -19.83 3.19
CA THR A 89 19.64 -20.54 1.98
C THR A 89 19.40 -19.68 0.74
N ILE A 90 20.39 -19.61 -0.14
CA ILE A 90 20.34 -18.81 -1.37
C ILE A 90 20.35 -19.76 -2.57
N LYS A 91 19.36 -19.63 -3.46
CA LYS A 91 19.43 -20.18 -4.83
C LYS A 91 19.94 -19.10 -5.76
N GLU A 92 20.92 -19.41 -6.60
CA GLU A 92 21.51 -18.48 -7.58
C GLU A 92 21.12 -18.83 -9.03
N TYR A 93 21.03 -17.78 -9.86
CA TYR A 93 20.77 -17.86 -11.30
C TYR A 93 21.76 -17.00 -12.06
N LYS A 94 22.34 -17.51 -13.15
CA LYS A 94 23.30 -16.75 -13.98
C LYS A 94 22.92 -16.86 -15.45
N TYR A 95 23.15 -15.77 -16.18
CA TYR A 95 22.76 -15.63 -17.58
C TYR A 95 23.94 -15.24 -18.46
N ASP A 96 23.94 -15.68 -19.72
CA ASP A 96 24.84 -15.14 -20.73
C ASP A 96 24.34 -13.82 -21.35
N ALA A 97 25.14 -13.24 -22.25
CA ALA A 97 24.83 -12.00 -22.96
C ALA A 97 23.69 -12.14 -23.98
N SER A 98 23.42 -13.35 -24.48
CA SER A 98 22.26 -13.67 -25.35
C SER A 98 20.96 -13.81 -24.55
N GLY A 99 21.07 -13.92 -23.23
CA GLY A 99 19.95 -14.02 -22.30
C GLY A 99 19.62 -15.44 -21.83
N ASN A 100 20.41 -16.43 -22.21
CA ASN A 100 20.20 -17.83 -21.83
C ASN A 100 20.57 -18.07 -20.36
N LEU A 101 19.83 -18.95 -19.67
CA LEU A 101 20.14 -19.37 -18.30
C LEU A 101 21.32 -20.35 -18.35
N ILE A 102 22.50 -19.95 -17.90
CA ILE A 102 23.71 -20.79 -17.90
C ILE A 102 23.96 -21.51 -16.58
N TYR A 103 23.31 -21.06 -15.49
CA TYR A 103 23.38 -21.66 -14.17
C TYR A 103 22.02 -21.56 -13.46
N ASP A 104 21.55 -22.69 -12.93
CA ASP A 104 20.33 -22.83 -12.11
C ASP A 104 20.65 -23.72 -10.91
N ASP A 105 20.93 -23.12 -9.75
CA ASP A 105 21.05 -23.82 -8.46
C ASP A 105 21.89 -25.12 -8.48
N GLY A 106 23.08 -25.05 -9.09
CA GLY A 106 24.02 -26.16 -9.25
C GLY A 106 23.97 -26.85 -10.62
N ILE A 107 22.94 -26.60 -11.43
CA ILE A 107 22.85 -27.11 -12.81
C ILE A 107 23.55 -26.13 -13.75
N ILE A 108 24.47 -26.62 -14.58
CA ILE A 108 25.19 -25.79 -15.58
C ILE A 108 24.69 -26.14 -16.99
N TYR A 109 24.28 -25.13 -17.76
CA TYR A 109 23.80 -25.29 -19.12
C TYR A 109 24.80 -24.77 -20.16
N LYS A 110 24.85 -25.42 -21.33
CA LYS A 110 25.59 -24.95 -22.51
C LYS A 110 24.70 -24.94 -23.73
N TYR A 111 24.91 -23.95 -24.59
CA TYR A 111 24.12 -23.69 -25.79
C TYR A 111 24.98 -23.71 -27.06
N ASP A 112 24.35 -23.98 -28.20
CA ASP A 112 24.95 -23.74 -29.52
C ASP A 112 24.73 -22.30 -30.01
N ASN A 113 25.27 -21.98 -31.19
CA ASN A 113 25.12 -20.68 -31.84
C ASN A 113 23.68 -20.33 -32.28
N GLN A 114 22.73 -21.26 -32.11
CA GLN A 114 21.30 -21.10 -32.39
C GLN A 114 20.50 -20.98 -31.08
N ASN A 115 21.18 -20.76 -29.94
CA ASN A 115 20.62 -20.69 -28.59
C ASN A 115 19.84 -21.96 -28.17
N ARG A 116 20.23 -23.14 -28.67
CA ARG A 116 19.65 -24.43 -28.26
C ARG A 116 20.56 -25.14 -27.27
N ILE A 117 19.98 -25.71 -26.23
CA ILE A 117 20.72 -26.43 -25.18
C ILE A 117 21.44 -27.68 -25.72
N ILE A 118 22.77 -27.67 -25.77
CA ILE A 118 23.57 -28.84 -26.19
C ILE A 118 24.01 -29.72 -25.00
N LYS A 119 24.04 -29.16 -23.78
CA LYS A 119 24.46 -29.89 -22.58
C LYS A 119 23.83 -29.30 -21.31
N ALA A 120 23.39 -30.18 -20.41
CA ALA A 120 23.09 -29.88 -19.02
C ALA A 120 23.99 -30.73 -18.11
N ASN A 121 24.58 -30.11 -17.09
CA ASN A 121 25.41 -30.78 -16.10
C ASN A 121 24.72 -30.67 -14.73
N TYR A 122 24.19 -31.78 -14.23
CA TYR A 122 23.60 -31.91 -12.91
C TYR A 122 24.62 -32.53 -11.95
N ASN A 123 24.41 -32.38 -10.64
CA ASN A 123 25.29 -32.97 -9.61
C ASN A 123 25.41 -34.51 -9.70
N TRP A 124 24.45 -35.20 -10.33
CA TRP A 124 24.39 -36.67 -10.44
C TRP A 124 24.46 -37.21 -11.88
N GLU A 125 24.29 -36.37 -12.92
CA GLU A 125 24.32 -36.80 -14.32
C GLU A 125 24.68 -35.68 -15.29
N ILE A 126 25.21 -36.07 -16.44
CA ILE A 126 25.35 -35.20 -17.61
C ILE A 126 24.28 -35.59 -18.64
N VAL A 127 23.54 -34.60 -19.15
CA VAL A 127 22.62 -34.79 -20.28
C VAL A 127 23.18 -34.05 -21.50
N GLU A 128 23.41 -34.79 -22.58
CA GLU A 128 23.84 -34.24 -23.88
C GLU A 128 22.70 -34.29 -24.89
N TYR A 129 22.59 -33.26 -25.72
CA TYR A 129 21.46 -33.07 -26.63
C TYR A 129 21.94 -33.02 -28.08
N SER A 130 21.18 -33.64 -28.99
CA SER A 130 21.37 -33.52 -30.44
C SER A 130 20.04 -33.35 -31.17
N TYR A 131 20.11 -32.75 -32.36
CA TYR A 131 18.94 -32.24 -33.09
C TYR A 131 18.90 -32.71 -34.54
N THR A 132 17.75 -33.26 -34.96
CA THR A 132 17.50 -33.69 -36.34
C THR A 132 16.15 -33.13 -36.81
N LYS A 133 16.07 -32.61 -38.04
CA LYS A 133 14.81 -32.11 -38.62
C LYS A 133 14.23 -33.12 -39.60
N GLN A 134 12.91 -33.37 -39.51
CA GLN A 134 12.13 -34.20 -40.43
C GLN A 134 10.83 -33.47 -40.79
N GLY A 135 10.82 -32.79 -41.94
CA GLY A 135 9.74 -31.87 -42.29
C GLY A 135 9.59 -30.75 -41.26
N ASP A 136 8.36 -30.56 -40.76
CA ASP A 136 8.03 -29.60 -39.69
C ASP A 136 8.37 -30.11 -38.28
N ILE A 137 8.82 -31.36 -38.13
CA ILE A 137 9.13 -31.96 -36.82
C ILE A 137 10.63 -31.86 -36.52
N ILE A 138 10.97 -31.36 -35.33
CA ILE A 138 12.31 -31.46 -34.75
C ILE A 138 12.35 -32.66 -33.81
N ILE A 139 13.34 -33.52 -34.00
CA ILE A 139 13.66 -34.65 -33.15
C ILE A 139 14.83 -34.24 -32.25
N VAL A 140 14.60 -34.29 -30.95
CA VAL A 140 15.58 -33.97 -29.91
C VAL A 140 15.99 -35.28 -29.25
N THR A 141 17.27 -35.64 -29.35
CA THR A 141 17.82 -36.82 -28.69
C THR A 141 18.63 -36.39 -27.47
N MET A 142 18.19 -36.83 -26.30
CA MET A 142 18.83 -36.58 -25.01
C MET A 142 19.57 -37.85 -24.56
N THR A 143 20.86 -37.75 -24.30
CA THR A 143 21.70 -38.85 -23.81
C THR A 143 22.11 -38.58 -22.37
N HIS A 144 21.54 -39.35 -21.45
CA HIS A 144 21.78 -39.28 -20.01
C HIS A 144 22.98 -40.15 -19.64
N LYS A 145 24.00 -39.51 -19.05
CA LYS A 145 25.24 -40.12 -18.56
C LYS A 145 25.35 -39.87 -17.05
N ALA A 146 24.73 -40.76 -16.27
CA ALA A 146 24.89 -40.78 -14.82
C ALA A 146 26.20 -41.46 -14.44
N LYS A 147 26.76 -41.11 -13.27
CA LYS A 147 27.90 -41.82 -12.71
C LYS A 147 27.52 -43.29 -12.49
N ASP A 148 28.42 -44.20 -12.85
CA ASP A 148 28.31 -45.66 -12.62
C ASP A 148 27.08 -46.35 -13.27
N LYS A 149 26.53 -45.78 -14.36
CA LYS A 149 25.43 -46.39 -15.14
C LYS A 149 25.68 -46.31 -16.65
N ALA A 150 25.19 -47.33 -17.38
CA ALA A 150 25.18 -47.30 -18.84
C ALA A 150 24.35 -46.10 -19.37
N PRO A 151 24.81 -45.38 -20.39
CA PRO A 151 24.08 -44.24 -20.93
C PRO A 151 22.68 -44.63 -21.42
N THR A 152 21.69 -43.79 -21.12
CA THR A 152 20.31 -44.00 -21.59
C THR A 152 19.86 -42.86 -22.48
N THR A 153 18.99 -43.17 -23.45
CA THR A 153 18.54 -42.20 -24.47
C THR A 153 17.06 -41.90 -24.30
N GLN A 154 16.70 -40.63 -24.32
CA GLN A 154 15.33 -40.14 -24.48
C GLN A 154 15.23 -39.42 -25.84
N ILE A 155 14.13 -39.63 -26.56
CA ILE A 155 13.86 -38.99 -27.84
C ILE A 155 12.54 -38.24 -27.72
N GLU A 156 12.54 -36.96 -28.07
CA GLU A 156 11.38 -36.08 -28.06
C GLU A 156 11.10 -35.51 -29.46
N TYR A 157 9.83 -35.34 -29.80
CA TYR A 157 9.36 -34.90 -31.11
C TYR A 157 8.61 -33.59 -30.94
N TYR A 158 9.14 -32.49 -31.48
CA TYR A 158 8.57 -31.15 -31.39
C TYR A 158 8.00 -30.71 -32.74
N ASN A 159 6.77 -30.20 -32.77
CA ASN A 159 6.16 -29.58 -33.94
C ASN A 159 5.89 -28.11 -33.61
N LYS A 160 6.51 -27.18 -34.33
CA LYS A 160 6.41 -25.71 -34.08
C LYS A 160 6.61 -25.36 -32.60
N GLY A 161 7.69 -25.89 -31.99
CA GLY A 161 8.04 -25.70 -30.58
C GLY A 161 7.23 -26.49 -29.53
N VAL A 162 6.14 -27.16 -29.93
CA VAL A 162 5.30 -27.93 -29.01
C VAL A 162 5.72 -29.40 -29.01
N LEU A 163 5.99 -29.97 -27.82
CA LEU A 163 6.30 -31.39 -27.66
C LEU A 163 5.06 -32.21 -28.06
N THR A 164 5.16 -33.05 -29.08
CA THR A 164 4.05 -33.89 -29.57
C THR A 164 4.18 -35.35 -29.17
N ALA A 165 5.41 -35.83 -28.93
CA ALA A 165 5.65 -37.19 -28.47
C ALA A 165 7.01 -37.37 -27.77
N ARG A 166 7.13 -38.42 -26.95
CA ARG A 166 8.35 -38.81 -26.23
C ARG A 166 8.54 -40.34 -26.28
N LYS A 167 9.79 -40.79 -26.39
CA LYS A 167 10.23 -42.19 -26.21
C LYS A 167 11.38 -42.22 -25.19
N LYS A 168 11.33 -43.11 -24.19
CA LYS A 168 12.38 -43.28 -23.17
C LYS A 168 13.03 -44.67 -23.29
N GLY A 169 14.32 -44.74 -23.58
CA GLY A 169 15.08 -45.99 -23.74
C GLY A 169 14.77 -46.76 -25.03
N LYS A 170 15.43 -47.91 -25.21
CA LYS A 170 15.28 -48.74 -26.43
C LYS A 170 13.87 -49.35 -26.57
N GLU A 171 13.29 -49.82 -25.46
CA GLU A 171 12.12 -50.71 -25.46
C GLU A 171 10.76 -50.09 -25.05
N ARG A 172 10.70 -48.84 -24.57
CA ARG A 172 9.42 -48.27 -24.10
C ARG A 172 8.56 -47.74 -25.26
N LYS A 173 7.24 -47.91 -25.09
CA LYS A 173 6.20 -47.35 -25.98
C LYS A 173 6.33 -45.82 -26.10
N LYS A 174 5.93 -45.29 -27.26
CA LYS A 174 5.91 -43.84 -27.53
C LYS A 174 4.68 -43.22 -26.86
N THR A 175 4.90 -42.20 -26.03
CA THR A 175 3.85 -41.36 -25.44
C THR A 175 3.59 -40.17 -26.35
N PHE A 176 2.34 -39.74 -26.46
CA PHE A 176 1.91 -38.57 -27.23
C PHE A 176 1.37 -37.48 -26.31
N PHE A 177 1.40 -36.22 -26.77
CA PHE A 177 1.01 -35.05 -25.97
C PHE A 177 -0.03 -34.21 -26.70
N LYS A 178 -1.03 -33.73 -25.95
CA LYS A 178 -2.07 -32.80 -26.41
C LYS A 178 -2.18 -31.64 -25.41
N TYR A 179 -2.56 -30.47 -25.88
CA TYR A 179 -2.62 -29.24 -25.08
C TYR A 179 -3.92 -28.50 -25.34
N LYS A 180 -4.46 -27.81 -24.32
CA LYS A 180 -5.52 -26.81 -24.47
C LYS A 180 -5.01 -25.46 -24.00
N TYR A 181 -5.41 -24.42 -24.73
CA TYR A 181 -5.09 -23.03 -24.43
C TYR A 181 -6.37 -22.25 -24.20
N ASP A 182 -6.30 -21.18 -23.40
CA ASP A 182 -7.41 -20.22 -23.28
C ASP A 182 -7.46 -19.23 -24.46
N GLU A 183 -8.48 -18.36 -24.48
CA GLU A 183 -8.67 -17.35 -25.54
C GLU A 183 -7.50 -16.37 -25.66
N LYS A 184 -6.77 -16.10 -24.57
CA LYS A 184 -5.56 -15.27 -24.61
C LYS A 184 -4.36 -16.06 -25.14
N GLY A 185 -4.43 -17.40 -25.17
CA GLY A 185 -3.39 -18.30 -25.68
C GLY A 185 -2.45 -18.84 -24.60
N ASN A 186 -2.87 -18.83 -23.32
CA ASN A 186 -2.12 -19.43 -22.21
C ASN A 186 -2.42 -20.92 -22.08
N LEU A 187 -1.43 -21.72 -21.71
CA LEU A 187 -1.61 -23.16 -21.46
C LEU A 187 -2.46 -23.39 -20.19
N ILE A 188 -3.62 -24.02 -20.34
CA ILE A 188 -4.53 -24.36 -19.24
C ILE A 188 -4.56 -25.87 -18.92
N GLU A 189 -4.19 -26.72 -19.86
CA GLU A 189 -4.24 -28.18 -19.69
C GLU A 189 -3.27 -28.89 -20.64
N SER A 190 -2.56 -29.91 -20.15
CA SER A 190 -1.78 -30.84 -20.98
C SER A 190 -2.14 -32.30 -20.67
N MET A 191 -2.29 -33.11 -21.71
CA MET A 191 -2.66 -34.52 -21.64
C MET A 191 -1.57 -35.40 -22.28
N GLU A 192 -1.15 -36.44 -21.58
CA GLU A 192 -0.34 -37.54 -22.13
C GLU A 192 -1.25 -38.67 -22.60
N THR A 193 -1.04 -39.22 -23.80
CA THR A 193 -1.79 -40.39 -24.30
C THR A 193 -0.87 -41.50 -24.81
N ASP A 194 -1.37 -42.73 -24.82
CA ASP A 194 -0.72 -43.85 -25.51
C ASP A 194 -0.89 -43.76 -27.04
N ALA A 195 -0.40 -44.76 -27.76
CA ALA A 195 -0.49 -44.85 -29.22
C ALA A 195 -1.91 -45.13 -29.75
N ALA A 196 -2.84 -45.60 -28.91
CA ALA A 196 -4.25 -45.76 -29.24
C ALA A 196 -5.08 -44.51 -28.87
N GLY A 197 -4.45 -43.50 -28.25
CA GLY A 197 -5.09 -42.27 -27.82
C GLY A 197 -5.70 -42.31 -26.42
N ASN A 198 -5.51 -43.40 -25.67
CA ASN A 198 -5.98 -43.53 -24.29
C ASN A 198 -5.20 -42.57 -23.38
N LEU A 199 -5.90 -41.89 -22.47
CA LEU A 199 -5.30 -40.96 -21.52
C LEU A 199 -4.40 -41.69 -20.51
N ILE A 200 -3.14 -41.28 -20.41
CA ILE A 200 -2.15 -41.75 -19.43
C ILE A 200 -2.09 -40.80 -18.23
N ASN A 201 -1.95 -39.49 -18.49
CA ASN A 201 -1.88 -38.44 -17.48
C ASN A 201 -2.55 -37.16 -17.99
N GLN A 202 -3.01 -36.31 -17.07
CA GLN A 202 -3.59 -35.00 -17.36
C GLN A 202 -3.11 -34.01 -16.29
N ASP A 203 -2.33 -33.01 -16.70
CA ASP A 203 -1.87 -31.93 -15.83
C ASP A 203 -2.67 -30.66 -16.10
N LEU A 204 -3.23 -30.07 -15.03
CA LEU A 204 -4.02 -28.84 -15.06
C LEU A 204 -3.18 -27.64 -14.62
N SER A 205 -3.34 -26.51 -15.30
CA SER A 205 -2.61 -25.27 -15.05
C SER A 205 -3.53 -24.21 -14.43
N SER A 206 -3.13 -23.66 -13.28
CA SER A 206 -3.90 -22.65 -12.54
C SER A 206 -3.70 -21.23 -13.08
N ILE A 207 -4.12 -20.97 -14.33
CA ILE A 207 -4.13 -19.61 -14.92
C ILE A 207 -5.22 -18.76 -14.27
N ILE A 208 -4.88 -17.97 -13.25
CA ILE A 208 -5.82 -17.02 -12.63
C ILE A 208 -5.39 -15.60 -12.98
N TYR A 209 -6.33 -14.77 -13.44
CA TYR A 209 -6.06 -13.38 -13.83
C TYR A 209 -6.20 -12.40 -12.67
N HIS A 210 -5.45 -11.30 -12.72
CA HIS A 210 -5.39 -10.25 -11.72
C HIS A 210 -6.77 -9.58 -11.53
N SER A 211 -7.51 -9.42 -12.63
CA SER A 211 -8.92 -9.02 -12.65
C SER A 211 -9.83 -10.02 -11.91
N GLU A 212 -9.73 -11.32 -12.22
CA GLU A 212 -10.50 -12.40 -11.57
C GLU A 212 -10.24 -12.44 -10.06
N TYR A 213 -8.98 -12.33 -9.66
CA TYR A 213 -8.52 -12.39 -8.26
C TYR A 213 -8.86 -11.12 -7.47
N LYS A 214 -8.97 -9.96 -8.12
CA LYS A 214 -9.41 -8.69 -7.50
C LYS A 214 -10.92 -8.68 -7.24
N GLU A 215 -11.72 -9.28 -8.12
CA GLU A 215 -13.15 -9.51 -7.90
C GLU A 215 -13.46 -10.76 -7.05
N PHE A 216 -12.55 -11.15 -6.16
CA PHE A 216 -12.56 -12.39 -5.39
C PHE A 216 -13.95 -12.85 -4.89
N ASN A 217 -14.70 -11.99 -4.19
CA ASN A 217 -15.99 -12.36 -3.58
C ASN A 217 -17.09 -12.78 -4.59
N LYS A 218 -16.90 -12.48 -5.88
CA LYS A 218 -17.82 -12.82 -6.98
C LYS A 218 -17.37 -14.10 -7.69
N ASN A 219 -16.06 -14.33 -7.75
CA ASN A 219 -15.43 -15.35 -8.60
C ASN A 219 -14.94 -16.57 -7.80
N ALA A 220 -14.76 -16.42 -6.48
CA ALA A 220 -14.22 -17.45 -5.60
C ALA A 220 -15.31 -18.35 -4.99
N VAL A 221 -15.06 -19.66 -4.98
CA VAL A 221 -15.92 -20.69 -4.39
C VAL A 221 -15.04 -21.68 -3.63
N LEU A 222 -15.34 -21.94 -2.36
CA LEU A 222 -14.71 -23.02 -1.60
C LEU A 222 -15.53 -24.30 -1.76
N LYS A 223 -14.89 -25.44 -2.02
CA LYS A 223 -15.54 -26.76 -2.16
C LYS A 223 -14.77 -27.83 -1.42
N LYS A 224 -15.46 -28.83 -0.85
CA LYS A 224 -14.82 -30.06 -0.35
C LYS A 224 -14.51 -31.00 -1.52
N THR A 225 -13.26 -31.37 -1.74
CA THR A 225 -12.85 -32.28 -2.83
C THR A 225 -11.84 -33.33 -2.34
N THR A 226 -11.65 -34.43 -3.07
CA THR A 226 -10.76 -35.54 -2.69
C THR A 226 -9.36 -35.37 -3.25
N GLY A 227 -8.36 -35.28 -2.36
CA GLY A 227 -6.94 -35.49 -2.66
C GLY A 227 -6.20 -34.39 -3.42
N ASP A 228 -4.87 -34.53 -3.43
CA ASP A 228 -3.99 -33.78 -4.31
C ASP A 228 -4.32 -34.11 -5.77
N LEU A 229 -4.34 -33.09 -6.62
CA LEU A 229 -4.98 -33.05 -7.94
C LEU A 229 -4.73 -34.23 -8.90
N ASN A 230 -3.62 -34.98 -8.74
CA ASN A 230 -3.20 -36.04 -9.66
C ASN A 230 -3.10 -37.46 -9.03
N LEU A 231 -3.55 -37.69 -7.78
CA LEU A 231 -3.46 -39.00 -7.14
C LEU A 231 -4.80 -39.49 -6.55
N LYS A 232 -5.32 -40.60 -7.09
CA LYS A 232 -6.46 -41.33 -6.52
C LYS A 232 -6.11 -41.83 -5.11
N GLY A 233 -6.90 -41.43 -4.11
CA GLY A 233 -6.82 -41.96 -2.74
C GLY A 233 -6.68 -40.93 -1.61
N GLY A 234 -6.64 -39.63 -1.91
CA GLY A 234 -6.46 -38.61 -0.88
C GLY A 234 -7.70 -38.27 -0.02
N VAL A 235 -7.45 -37.81 1.20
CA VAL A 235 -8.45 -37.34 2.17
C VAL A 235 -9.30 -36.21 1.57
N ALA A 236 -10.59 -36.17 1.89
CA ALA A 236 -11.50 -35.12 1.43
C ALA A 236 -11.29 -33.82 2.23
N ILE A 237 -10.77 -32.78 1.57
CA ILE A 237 -10.43 -31.48 2.19
C ILE A 237 -11.03 -30.31 1.42
N PRO A 238 -11.21 -29.13 2.05
CA PRO A 238 -11.66 -27.93 1.36
C PRO A 238 -10.58 -27.34 0.45
N HIS A 239 -11.01 -26.88 -0.71
CA HIS A 239 -10.19 -26.32 -1.78
C HIS A 239 -10.83 -25.05 -2.35
N LEU A 240 -10.01 -24.02 -2.57
CA LEU A 240 -10.44 -22.73 -3.10
C LEU A 240 -10.38 -22.73 -4.63
N TYR A 241 -11.47 -22.36 -5.28
CA TYR A 241 -11.54 -22.22 -6.74
C TYR A 241 -11.88 -20.78 -7.12
N ILE A 242 -11.22 -20.23 -8.14
CA ILE A 242 -11.54 -18.92 -8.73
C ILE A 242 -11.92 -19.15 -10.19
N ASN A 243 -13.15 -18.75 -10.57
CA ASN A 243 -13.73 -19.05 -11.88
C ASN A 243 -13.61 -20.54 -12.29
N GLY A 244 -13.78 -21.45 -11.32
CA GLY A 244 -13.70 -22.90 -11.52
C GLY A 244 -12.28 -23.48 -11.59
N LYS A 245 -11.23 -22.65 -11.57
CA LYS A 245 -9.82 -23.04 -11.56
C LYS A 245 -9.34 -23.15 -10.12
N LEU A 246 -8.55 -24.17 -9.76
CA LEU A 246 -8.02 -24.29 -8.40
C LEU A 246 -7.03 -23.16 -8.12
N ASP A 247 -7.20 -22.45 -7.01
CA ASP A 247 -6.25 -21.49 -6.48
C ASP A 247 -5.35 -22.14 -5.42
N PHE A 248 -4.05 -21.91 -5.55
CA PHE A 248 -3.04 -22.43 -4.62
C PHE A 248 -2.44 -21.34 -3.72
N THR A 249 -3.16 -20.24 -3.46
CA THR A 249 -2.73 -19.18 -2.51
C THR A 249 -2.91 -19.66 -1.06
N ASN A 250 -2.26 -20.77 -0.73
CA ASN A 250 -2.45 -21.49 0.53
C ASN A 250 -1.78 -20.74 1.70
N LEU A 251 -2.62 -20.05 2.48
CA LEU A 251 -2.25 -19.34 3.70
C LEU A 251 -3.09 -19.90 4.85
N TRP A 252 -2.62 -21.05 5.36
CA TRP A 252 -3.15 -21.82 6.49
C TRP A 252 -4.58 -22.36 6.37
N ASN A 253 -4.66 -23.49 5.67
CA ASN A 253 -5.92 -24.11 5.29
C ASN A 253 -6.73 -24.69 6.45
N LYS A 254 -6.16 -25.06 7.62
CA LYS A 254 -6.93 -25.67 8.72
C LYS A 254 -6.65 -24.99 10.06
N PHE A 255 -7.65 -24.32 10.63
CA PHE A 255 -7.62 -23.81 11.99
C PHE A 255 -8.76 -24.47 12.79
N ASN A 256 -8.41 -25.46 13.61
CA ASN A 256 -9.36 -26.40 14.22
C ASN A 256 -10.24 -27.08 13.15
N ASN A 257 -11.54 -26.75 13.05
CA ASN A 257 -12.46 -27.27 12.02
C ASN A 257 -12.73 -26.28 10.88
N ASP A 258 -12.21 -25.06 10.99
CA ASP A 258 -12.44 -23.96 10.04
C ASP A 258 -11.33 -23.92 8.97
N TYR A 259 -11.68 -23.45 7.78
CA TYR A 259 -10.73 -23.20 6.69
C TYR A 259 -10.50 -21.70 6.54
N ILE A 260 -9.24 -21.28 6.61
CA ILE A 260 -8.82 -19.88 6.54
C ILE A 260 -7.95 -19.70 5.31
N PHE A 261 -8.05 -18.53 4.68
CA PHE A 261 -7.25 -18.16 3.52
C PHE A 261 -7.20 -16.64 3.37
N TYR A 262 -6.30 -16.16 2.53
CA TYR A 262 -5.99 -14.75 2.38
C TYR A 262 -5.86 -14.34 0.90
N ASN A 263 -6.37 -13.15 0.60
CA ASN A 263 -6.25 -12.52 -0.70
C ASN A 263 -5.16 -11.43 -0.64
N PRO A 264 -3.95 -11.65 -1.19
CA PRO A 264 -2.84 -10.68 -1.19
C PRO A 264 -3.16 -9.37 -1.90
N LEU A 265 -3.98 -9.38 -2.95
CA LEU A 265 -4.31 -8.17 -3.70
C LEU A 265 -5.21 -7.19 -2.93
N THR A 266 -5.94 -7.67 -1.93
CA THR A 266 -6.84 -6.87 -1.10
C THR A 266 -6.46 -6.85 0.39
N SER A 267 -5.39 -7.55 0.76
CA SER A 267 -4.95 -7.77 2.15
C SER A 267 -6.06 -8.27 3.08
N LYS A 268 -6.91 -9.18 2.57
CA LYS A 268 -8.10 -9.70 3.26
C LYS A 268 -7.98 -11.15 3.66
N TYR A 269 -8.33 -11.43 4.91
CA TYR A 269 -8.54 -12.79 5.40
C TYR A 269 -10.00 -13.19 5.30
N TYR A 270 -10.22 -14.47 5.09
CA TYR A 270 -11.54 -15.09 4.99
C TYR A 270 -11.60 -16.34 5.87
N VAL A 271 -12.81 -16.68 6.33
CA VAL A 271 -13.08 -17.93 7.05
C VAL A 271 -14.27 -18.64 6.44
N ALA A 272 -14.14 -19.94 6.25
CA ALA A 272 -15.22 -20.89 6.06
C ALA A 272 -15.36 -21.74 7.33
N LYS A 273 -16.46 -21.55 8.05
CA LYS A 273 -16.69 -22.26 9.32
C LYS A 273 -17.01 -23.73 9.09
N ASN A 274 -16.48 -24.60 9.94
CA ASN A 274 -16.67 -26.05 9.91
C ASN A 274 -16.35 -26.71 8.56
N ALA A 275 -15.46 -26.11 7.76
CA ALA A 275 -15.16 -26.58 6.42
C ALA A 275 -14.57 -28.02 6.40
N PHE A 276 -13.87 -28.43 7.47
CA PHE A 276 -13.36 -29.80 7.62
C PHE A 276 -14.36 -30.79 8.19
N ASN A 277 -15.62 -30.39 8.42
CA ASN A 277 -16.64 -31.29 8.93
C ASN A 277 -16.87 -32.44 7.92
N GLU A 278 -16.74 -33.67 8.41
CA GLU A 278 -16.88 -34.90 7.63
C GLU A 278 -18.29 -35.02 7.00
N SER A 279 -19.33 -34.50 7.66
CA SER A 279 -20.72 -34.49 7.17
C SER A 279 -20.97 -33.59 5.94
N ILE A 280 -20.06 -32.68 5.58
CA ILE A 280 -20.17 -31.91 4.34
C ILE A 280 -19.95 -32.86 3.15
N ALA A 281 -20.86 -32.84 2.18
CA ALA A 281 -20.77 -33.72 1.01
C ALA A 281 -19.63 -33.32 0.06
N LEU A 282 -19.14 -34.30 -0.73
CA LEU A 282 -18.13 -34.03 -1.75
C LEU A 282 -18.69 -33.07 -2.83
N ASN A 283 -17.83 -32.19 -3.32
CA ASN A 283 -18.10 -31.14 -4.30
C ASN A 283 -19.12 -30.06 -3.85
N GLN A 284 -19.62 -30.12 -2.62
CA GLN A 284 -20.52 -29.11 -2.05
C GLN A 284 -19.81 -27.77 -1.87
N ASN A 285 -20.46 -26.68 -2.26
CA ASN A 285 -19.99 -25.32 -1.99
C ASN A 285 -20.05 -25.03 -0.48
N ILE A 286 -18.94 -24.59 0.10
CA ILE A 286 -18.83 -24.21 1.50
C ILE A 286 -18.89 -22.67 1.58
N PRO A 287 -19.81 -22.08 2.37
CA PRO A 287 -19.89 -20.64 2.51
C PRO A 287 -18.70 -20.10 3.30
N PHE A 288 -18.12 -19.00 2.82
CA PHE A 288 -17.07 -18.26 3.49
C PHE A 288 -17.44 -16.78 3.63
N LYS A 289 -16.78 -16.07 4.55
CA LYS A 289 -16.96 -14.63 4.76
C LYS A 289 -15.63 -13.94 5.08
N PRO A 290 -15.46 -12.65 4.74
CA PRO A 290 -14.29 -11.90 5.18
C PRO A 290 -14.24 -11.81 6.71
N LEU A 291 -13.03 -11.97 7.25
CA LEU A 291 -12.71 -11.78 8.65
C LEU A 291 -12.31 -10.32 8.91
N ILE A 292 -11.17 -9.91 8.33
CA ILE A 292 -10.55 -8.60 8.57
C ILE A 292 -9.56 -8.25 7.44
N GLU A 293 -9.22 -6.97 7.33
CA GLU A 293 -8.11 -6.46 6.50
C GLU A 293 -6.86 -6.30 7.38
N GLY A 294 -5.64 -6.53 6.88
CA GLY A 294 -4.42 -6.18 7.62
C GLY A 294 -3.19 -7.02 7.26
N GLU A 295 -2.02 -6.55 7.70
CA GLU A 295 -0.75 -7.26 7.51
C GLU A 295 -0.49 -8.30 8.61
N ASN A 296 -0.62 -7.89 9.87
CA ASN A 296 -0.43 -8.75 11.04
C ASN A 296 -1.79 -8.99 11.72
N ILE A 297 -2.19 -10.24 11.85
CA ILE A 297 -3.44 -10.62 12.52
C ILE A 297 -3.23 -11.77 13.50
N LEU A 298 -3.94 -11.75 14.63
CA LEU A 298 -4.10 -12.91 15.50
C LEU A 298 -5.48 -13.51 15.24
N ILE A 299 -5.51 -14.79 14.91
CA ILE A 299 -6.73 -15.61 14.84
C ILE A 299 -6.85 -16.41 16.13
N SER A 300 -8.06 -16.59 16.67
CA SER A 300 -8.32 -17.50 17.78
C SER A 300 -9.72 -18.11 17.72
N ASP A 301 -9.86 -19.35 18.17
CA ASP A 301 -11.14 -20.08 18.35
C ASP A 301 -11.53 -20.25 19.83
N GLY A 302 -10.84 -19.54 20.74
CA GLY A 302 -10.97 -19.65 22.19
C GLY A 302 -10.02 -20.66 22.84
N LYS A 303 -9.55 -21.69 22.11
CA LYS A 303 -8.62 -22.71 22.64
C LYS A 303 -7.21 -22.61 22.07
N THR A 304 -7.13 -22.18 20.83
CA THR A 304 -5.89 -22.04 20.05
C THR A 304 -5.77 -20.61 19.53
N VAL A 305 -4.55 -20.22 19.16
CA VAL A 305 -4.32 -19.01 18.36
C VAL A 305 -3.41 -19.32 17.18
N LEU A 306 -3.54 -18.51 16.14
CA LEU A 306 -2.62 -18.45 15.02
C LEU A 306 -2.30 -16.98 14.76
N LEU A 307 -1.05 -16.57 15.01
CA LEU A 307 -0.55 -15.30 14.52
C LEU A 307 -0.15 -15.47 13.05
N ILE A 308 -0.67 -14.60 12.19
CA ILE A 308 -0.22 -14.45 10.81
C ILE A 308 0.46 -13.10 10.68
N GLU A 309 1.73 -13.10 10.29
CA GLU A 309 2.52 -11.89 10.03
C GLU A 309 2.62 -11.61 8.54
N GLN A 310 2.47 -10.34 8.15
CA GLN A 310 2.65 -9.83 6.79
C GLN A 310 1.97 -10.65 5.66
N GLY A 311 0.87 -11.35 5.94
CA GLY A 311 0.25 -12.25 4.95
C GLY A 311 0.97 -13.58 4.71
N THR A 312 1.85 -14.05 5.62
CA THR A 312 2.68 -15.26 5.44
C THR A 312 2.00 -16.57 5.90
N SER A 313 2.45 -17.70 5.35
CA SER A 313 1.94 -19.06 5.59
C SER A 313 2.52 -19.76 6.83
N THR A 314 3.38 -19.10 7.61
CA THR A 314 4.19 -19.82 8.60
C THR A 314 3.45 -20.08 9.92
N MET A 315 2.76 -21.21 10.03
CA MET A 315 2.80 -21.91 11.32
C MET A 315 4.21 -22.41 11.53
N PHE A 316 4.81 -21.92 12.61
CA PHE A 316 5.91 -22.61 13.24
C PHE A 316 5.30 -23.66 14.17
N ALA A 317 5.20 -24.89 13.69
CA ALA A 317 4.95 -26.02 14.58
C ALA A 317 5.96 -25.95 15.75
N ASN A 318 5.47 -26.16 16.97
CA ASN A 318 6.24 -26.01 18.21
C ASN A 318 6.61 -24.56 18.59
N ARG A 319 5.90 -23.50 18.16
CA ARG A 319 5.89 -22.22 18.91
C ARG A 319 4.96 -22.38 20.12
N GLU A 320 5.53 -22.26 21.31
CA GLU A 320 4.72 -22.11 22.52
C GLU A 320 4.37 -20.63 22.66
N TRP A 321 3.09 -20.34 22.85
CA TRP A 321 2.61 -18.98 23.01
C TRP A 321 2.41 -18.67 24.49
N LYS A 322 3.05 -17.62 24.99
CA LYS A 322 2.73 -17.05 26.30
C LYS A 322 1.76 -15.90 26.12
N TYR A 323 0.63 -15.98 26.83
CA TYR A 323 -0.42 -14.99 26.80
C TYR A 323 -0.41 -14.19 28.09
N GLU A 324 -0.48 -12.87 27.98
CA GLU A 324 -0.70 -11.99 29.11
C GLU A 324 -1.97 -11.17 28.88
N ALA A 325 -3.00 -11.43 29.68
CA ALA A 325 -4.27 -10.72 29.67
C ALA A 325 -4.12 -9.38 30.40
N LYS A 326 -4.37 -8.26 29.70
CA LYS A 326 -4.35 -6.91 30.29
C LYS A 326 -5.63 -6.17 29.93
N TYR A 327 -6.57 -6.15 30.88
CA TYR A 327 -7.92 -5.60 30.74
C TYR A 327 -8.75 -6.30 29.65
N LYS A 328 -8.91 -5.69 28.47
CA LYS A 328 -9.60 -6.28 27.31
C LYS A 328 -8.63 -6.74 26.23
N ASN A 329 -7.33 -6.65 26.48
CA ASN A 329 -6.28 -6.89 25.51
C ASN A 329 -5.48 -8.14 25.83
N ILE A 330 -4.87 -8.73 24.80
CA ILE A 330 -3.93 -9.82 24.95
C ILE A 330 -2.56 -9.34 24.45
N ILE A 331 -1.52 -9.59 25.23
CA ILE A 331 -0.13 -9.59 24.77
C ILE A 331 0.21 -11.04 24.45
N VAL A 332 0.66 -11.29 23.23
CA VAL A 332 0.99 -12.61 22.72
C VAL A 332 2.49 -12.65 22.46
N ARG A 333 3.20 -13.58 23.11
CA ARG A 333 4.63 -13.78 22.93
C ARG A 333 4.93 -15.15 22.34
N ASP A 334 5.70 -15.18 21.25
CA ASP A 334 6.39 -16.39 20.82
C ASP A 334 7.60 -16.65 21.73
N THR A 335 7.66 -17.81 22.38
CA THR A 335 8.81 -18.21 23.20
C THR A 335 10.07 -18.51 22.40
N LYS A 336 9.98 -18.72 21.07
CA LYS A 336 11.12 -19.11 20.23
C LYS A 336 11.87 -17.95 19.59
N SER A 337 11.19 -17.05 18.90
CA SER A 337 11.83 -15.82 18.40
C SER A 337 11.96 -14.74 19.48
N GLY A 338 11.21 -14.88 20.59
CA GLY A 338 11.03 -13.82 21.59
C GLY A 338 9.98 -12.78 21.19
N ASP A 339 9.39 -12.90 19.98
CA ASP A 339 8.52 -11.88 19.41
C ASP A 339 7.26 -11.63 20.23
N VAL A 340 6.96 -10.36 20.51
CA VAL A 340 5.79 -9.88 21.24
C VAL A 340 4.83 -9.10 20.35
N TYR A 341 3.54 -9.37 20.50
CA TYR A 341 2.45 -8.72 19.78
C TYR A 341 1.38 -8.23 20.75
N PHE A 342 0.96 -6.98 20.61
CA PHE A 342 -0.21 -6.44 21.28
C PHE A 342 -1.46 -6.65 20.40
N VAL A 343 -2.51 -7.21 20.98
CA VAL A 343 -3.76 -7.51 20.29
C VAL A 343 -4.93 -6.80 20.99
N PRO A 344 -5.37 -5.62 20.48
CA PRO A 344 -6.43 -4.81 21.08
C PRO A 344 -7.78 -5.54 21.10
N ASN A 345 -8.49 -5.43 22.23
CA ASN A 345 -9.86 -5.96 22.40
C ASN A 345 -10.01 -7.49 22.15
N ALA A 346 -8.94 -8.26 22.26
CA ALA A 346 -8.95 -9.71 22.03
C ALA A 346 -9.51 -10.55 23.17
N LEU A 347 -9.72 -9.99 24.37
CA LEU A 347 -10.42 -10.68 25.46
C LEU A 347 -11.94 -10.59 25.28
N GLY A 348 -12.47 -11.52 24.47
CA GLY A 348 -13.86 -11.96 24.54
C GLY A 348 -13.94 -13.29 25.29
N LYS A 349 -14.96 -13.46 26.15
CA LYS A 349 -15.29 -14.73 26.82
C LYS A 349 -15.30 -15.90 25.82
N ASP A 350 -15.00 -17.10 26.30
CA ASP A 350 -15.05 -18.36 25.55
C ASP A 350 -16.25 -18.43 24.58
N THR A 351 -15.95 -18.20 23.31
CA THR A 351 -16.84 -18.55 22.20
C THR A 351 -16.08 -19.54 21.36
N ASN A 352 -16.67 -20.71 21.09
CA ASN A 352 -16.18 -21.70 20.12
C ASN A 352 -16.32 -21.16 18.67
N GLU A 353 -15.88 -19.93 18.43
CA GLU A 353 -15.98 -19.21 17.17
C GLU A 353 -14.61 -18.65 16.80
N THR A 354 -14.09 -19.06 15.65
CA THR A 354 -12.93 -18.43 15.01
C THR A 354 -13.18 -16.95 14.78
N LYS A 355 -12.33 -16.12 15.38
CA LYS A 355 -12.28 -14.66 15.26
C LYS A 355 -10.87 -14.23 14.88
N ALA A 356 -10.76 -13.12 14.16
CA ALA A 356 -9.50 -12.49 13.85
C ALA A 356 -9.44 -11.09 14.46
N TYR A 357 -8.26 -10.71 14.91
CA TYR A 357 -7.94 -9.44 15.55
C TYR A 357 -6.71 -8.87 14.86
N HIS A 358 -6.62 -7.55 14.72
CA HIS A 358 -5.36 -6.92 14.31
C HIS A 358 -4.29 -7.18 15.38
N ALA A 359 -3.10 -7.61 14.98
CA ALA A 359 -1.96 -7.75 15.86
C ALA A 359 -0.94 -6.64 15.57
N ILE A 360 -0.51 -5.92 16.61
CA ILE A 360 0.50 -4.87 16.51
C ILE A 360 1.81 -5.48 17.01
N SER A 361 2.82 -5.59 16.15
CA SER A 361 4.14 -6.04 16.58
C SER A 361 4.75 -5.03 17.55
N MET A 362 5.35 -5.51 18.63
CA MET A 362 6.05 -4.72 19.63
C MET A 362 7.57 -4.89 19.54
N ASN A 363 8.07 -5.46 18.43
CA ASN A 363 9.44 -5.96 18.31
C ASN A 363 10.41 -5.05 17.57
N THR A 364 11.65 -5.09 18.05
CA THR A 364 12.88 -4.90 17.26
C THR A 364 13.09 -3.57 16.52
N LYS A 365 12.61 -2.46 17.09
CA LYS A 365 13.33 -1.18 17.01
C LYS A 365 13.69 -0.69 18.42
N ASP A 366 14.90 -0.14 18.58
CA ASP A 366 15.51 0.25 19.86
C ASP A 366 14.84 1.43 20.62
N SER A 367 13.62 1.82 20.21
CA SER A 367 12.94 3.02 20.65
C SER A 367 11.44 2.82 20.99
N GLU A 368 10.91 1.60 20.90
CA GLU A 368 9.48 1.35 21.13
C GLU A 368 9.14 1.21 22.63
N VAL A 369 8.46 2.23 23.15
CA VAL A 369 7.86 2.28 24.49
C VAL A 369 6.35 2.35 24.34
N TRP A 370 5.64 1.54 25.10
CA TRP A 370 4.19 1.40 25.06
C TRP A 370 3.61 1.43 26.46
N TYR A 371 2.45 2.05 26.67
CA TYR A 371 1.79 2.04 27.97
C TYR A 371 0.28 1.82 27.86
N ILE A 372 -0.31 1.25 28.91
CA ILE A 372 -1.76 1.10 29.07
C ILE A 372 -2.17 1.88 30.34
N PRO A 373 -3.00 2.93 30.24
CA PRO A 373 -3.60 3.55 31.42
C PRO A 373 -4.59 2.58 32.09
N ASN A 374 -4.61 2.53 33.41
CA ASN A 374 -5.66 1.83 34.14
C ASN A 374 -7.02 2.54 34.00
N THR A 375 -8.08 1.93 34.52
CA THR A 375 -9.47 2.44 34.43
C THR A 375 -9.63 3.88 34.94
N THR A 376 -8.87 4.27 35.97
CA THR A 376 -8.97 5.57 36.65
C THR A 376 -7.92 6.58 36.19
N LYS A 377 -7.03 6.20 35.26
CA LYS A 377 -5.80 6.92 34.89
C LYS A 377 -4.87 7.27 36.06
N LYS A 378 -4.98 6.58 37.21
CA LYS A 378 -4.09 6.78 38.37
C LYS A 378 -2.85 5.88 38.37
N GLY A 379 -2.67 5.06 37.35
CA GLY A 379 -1.54 4.15 37.19
C GLY A 379 -1.54 3.52 35.80
N VAL A 380 -0.43 2.89 35.44
CA VAL A 380 -0.23 2.32 34.10
C VAL A 380 0.37 0.92 34.15
N ASN A 381 0.32 0.21 33.03
CA ASN A 381 1.26 -0.87 32.73
C ASN A 381 2.19 -0.36 31.62
N LEU A 382 3.49 -0.38 31.86
CA LEU A 382 4.51 0.13 30.94
C LEU A 382 5.23 -1.05 30.29
N TYR A 383 5.41 -1.01 28.98
CA TYR A 383 6.06 -2.04 28.18
C TYR A 383 7.17 -1.45 27.32
N VAL A 384 8.31 -2.11 27.27
CA VAL A 384 9.48 -1.67 26.49
C VAL A 384 10.06 -2.90 25.80
N LYS A 385 10.17 -2.87 24.47
CA LYS A 385 10.52 -4.04 23.65
C LYS A 385 9.67 -5.30 23.99
N GLY A 386 8.40 -5.09 24.34
CA GLY A 386 7.47 -6.15 24.75
C GLY A 386 7.53 -6.59 26.22
N GLU A 387 8.53 -6.17 27.01
CA GLU A 387 8.63 -6.51 28.45
C GLU A 387 7.87 -5.55 29.35
N GLU A 388 7.10 -6.06 30.32
CA GLU A 388 6.47 -5.23 31.36
C GLU A 388 7.52 -4.68 32.34
N ILE A 389 7.70 -3.36 32.34
CA ILE A 389 8.55 -2.65 33.29
C ILE A 389 7.81 -2.52 34.62
N LYS A 390 8.46 -2.92 35.71
CA LYS A 390 7.93 -2.89 37.10
C LYS A 390 8.84 -2.05 38.00
N GLY A 391 8.34 -1.65 39.16
CA GLY A 391 9.13 -0.89 40.16
C GLY A 391 9.57 0.50 39.70
N TYR A 392 8.89 1.08 38.71
CA TYR A 392 9.19 2.43 38.21
C TYR A 392 8.46 3.49 39.04
N GLY A 393 9.09 4.66 39.18
CA GLY A 393 8.49 5.84 39.82
C GLY A 393 7.94 6.82 38.79
N VAL A 394 7.20 7.83 39.27
CA VAL A 394 6.85 9.02 38.47
C VAL A 394 7.80 10.13 38.89
N ALA A 395 8.60 10.64 37.96
CA ALA A 395 9.54 11.74 38.21
C ALA A 395 8.83 13.10 38.32
N GLY A 396 7.67 13.19 37.68
CA GLY A 396 6.93 14.43 37.44
C GLY A 396 6.41 14.46 36.01
N TYR A 397 6.33 15.65 35.44
CA TYR A 397 5.89 15.91 34.08
C TYR A 397 7.06 16.33 33.20
N ILE A 398 6.95 16.15 31.89
CA ILE A 398 7.78 16.91 30.96
C ILE A 398 7.42 18.38 31.15
N ASP A 399 8.44 19.22 31.31
CA ASP A 399 8.25 20.65 31.50
C ASP A 399 7.45 21.28 30.35
N GLY A 400 6.53 22.19 30.69
CA GLY A 400 5.54 22.73 29.76
C GLY A 400 4.53 21.72 29.16
N SER A 401 4.41 20.50 29.70
CA SER A 401 3.57 19.42 29.17
C SER A 401 2.75 18.70 30.25
N VAL A 402 1.79 17.88 29.80
CA VAL A 402 1.01 16.94 30.63
C VAL A 402 1.47 15.49 30.47
N ASP A 403 2.56 15.26 29.73
CA ASP A 403 3.16 13.95 29.53
C ASP A 403 3.97 13.55 30.78
N PHE A 404 3.66 12.38 31.35
CA PHE A 404 4.33 11.89 32.56
C PHE A 404 5.73 11.38 32.27
N VAL A 405 6.70 11.76 33.11
CA VAL A 405 8.05 11.21 33.10
C VAL A 405 8.14 10.07 34.10
N ILE A 406 8.61 8.93 33.63
CA ILE A 406 8.78 7.70 34.41
C ILE A 406 10.25 7.52 34.75
N THR A 407 10.56 7.25 36.03
CA THR A 407 11.90 6.86 36.48
C THR A 407 12.05 5.36 36.59
N THR A 408 13.20 4.83 36.17
CA THR A 408 13.68 3.52 36.64
C THR A 408 14.98 3.71 37.41
N ASN A 409 15.16 2.98 38.52
CA ASN A 409 16.32 3.12 39.41
C ASN A 409 16.63 4.57 39.82
N GLY A 410 15.57 5.37 40.08
CA GLY A 410 15.67 6.79 40.46
C GLY A 410 16.02 7.76 39.32
N LYS A 411 16.23 7.31 38.08
CA LYS A 411 16.59 8.15 36.94
C LYS A 411 15.44 8.28 35.94
N PRO A 412 15.11 9.47 35.41
CA PRO A 412 14.19 9.61 34.27
C PRO A 412 14.59 8.72 33.09
N THR A 413 13.66 7.90 32.60
CA THR A 413 13.94 6.88 31.56
C THR A 413 12.92 6.86 30.43
N TYR A 414 11.63 7.11 30.73
CA TYR A 414 10.56 7.04 29.74
C TYR A 414 9.57 8.20 29.87
N VAL A 415 8.85 8.49 28.79
CA VAL A 415 7.81 9.53 28.73
C VAL A 415 6.51 8.92 28.23
N LEU A 416 5.43 9.07 28.98
CA LEU A 416 4.09 8.64 28.61
C LEU A 416 3.43 9.70 27.72
N SER A 417 3.80 9.70 26.44
CA SER A 417 3.33 10.69 25.48
C SER A 417 1.81 10.71 25.35
N ASN A 418 1.22 11.89 25.52
CA ASN A 418 -0.21 12.19 25.42
C ASN A 418 -1.10 11.47 26.46
N TYR A 419 -0.56 11.19 27.67
CA TYR A 419 -1.26 10.42 28.70
C TYR A 419 -2.66 10.96 29.05
N SER A 420 -2.82 12.27 29.20
CA SER A 420 -4.11 12.88 29.55
C SER A 420 -5.21 12.60 28.52
N ASN A 421 -4.86 12.42 27.24
CA ASN A 421 -5.80 12.11 26.15
C ASN A 421 -5.85 10.62 25.78
N SER A 422 -4.91 9.80 26.26
CA SER A 422 -4.92 8.35 26.09
C SER A 422 -6.25 7.73 26.57
N LYS A 423 -6.68 6.61 25.98
CA LYS A 423 -7.91 5.94 26.41
C LYS A 423 -7.60 4.92 27.52
N PRO A 424 -8.35 4.90 28.63
CA PRO A 424 -8.22 3.85 29.64
C PRO A 424 -8.27 2.46 29.02
N GLN A 425 -7.44 1.54 29.50
CA GLN A 425 -7.33 0.17 29.03
C GLN A 425 -6.92 0.01 27.55
N GLN A 426 -6.40 1.05 26.88
CA GLN A 426 -5.86 0.96 25.52
C GLN A 426 -4.37 1.25 25.49
N PHE A 427 -3.62 0.48 24.70
CA PHE A 427 -2.22 0.78 24.44
C PHE A 427 -2.08 2.14 23.77
N SER A 428 -1.13 2.91 24.26
CA SER A 428 -0.73 4.21 23.74
C SER A 428 0.80 4.23 23.63
N LYS A 429 1.33 4.92 22.62
CA LYS A 429 2.78 5.05 22.44
C LYS A 429 3.35 5.98 23.50
N GLY A 430 4.37 5.52 24.22
CA GLY A 430 5.31 6.38 24.91
C GLY A 430 6.57 6.58 24.07
N ARG A 431 7.61 7.11 24.70
CA ARG A 431 8.97 7.18 24.13
C ARG A 431 10.01 7.09 25.25
N TYR A 432 11.28 6.93 24.86
CA TYR A 432 12.39 7.11 25.79
C TYR A 432 12.51 8.59 26.20
N PHE A 433 12.94 8.80 27.44
CA PHE A 433 13.35 10.11 27.94
C PHE A 433 14.70 10.49 27.33
N ASN A 434 14.80 11.70 26.80
CA ASN A 434 15.98 12.24 26.16
C ASN A 434 16.52 13.41 27.00
N ALA A 435 17.51 13.11 27.85
CA ALA A 435 18.09 14.07 28.80
C ALA A 435 18.68 15.35 28.18
N THR A 436 18.89 15.39 26.86
CA THR A 436 19.37 16.59 26.15
C THR A 436 18.25 17.61 25.89
N VAL A 437 16.98 17.19 25.87
CA VAL A 437 15.82 18.04 25.50
C VAL A 437 14.66 17.98 26.50
N ASP A 438 14.53 16.88 27.25
CA ASP A 438 13.48 16.68 28.23
C ASP A 438 13.92 17.23 29.60
N LYS A 439 13.19 18.23 30.11
CA LYS A 439 13.28 18.66 31.51
C LYS A 439 12.12 18.04 32.32
N VAL A 440 12.37 17.75 33.59
CA VAL A 440 11.35 17.21 34.51
C VAL A 440 10.86 18.31 35.45
N SER A 441 9.55 18.51 35.52
CA SER A 441 8.89 19.44 36.46
C SER A 441 8.03 18.68 37.47
N SER A 442 8.00 19.16 38.72
CA SER A 442 7.19 18.57 39.81
C SER A 442 5.71 18.95 39.75
N THR A 443 5.33 19.99 38.99
CA THR A 443 3.95 20.48 38.85
C THR A 443 3.48 20.48 37.40
N SER A 444 2.27 20.00 37.16
CA SER A 444 1.61 20.12 35.85
C SER A 444 1.16 21.56 35.62
N ASN A 445 1.89 22.32 34.79
CA ASN A 445 1.59 23.73 34.55
C ASN A 445 0.39 23.93 33.61
N THR A 446 -0.82 23.86 34.18
CA THR A 446 -2.05 24.37 33.56
C THR A 446 -2.79 25.26 34.55
N ASN A 447 -2.31 26.50 34.74
CA ASN A 447 -3.07 27.73 35.04
C ASN A 447 -2.14 28.85 35.52
N SER A 448 -2.04 29.94 34.75
CA SER A 448 -1.73 31.30 35.24
C SER A 448 -2.13 32.34 34.19
N THR A 449 -3.10 33.20 34.51
CA THR A 449 -3.44 34.37 33.70
C THR A 449 -3.31 35.63 34.57
N THR A 450 -2.19 36.37 34.48
CA THR A 450 -2.13 37.84 34.67
C THR A 450 -0.73 38.41 34.43
N SER A 451 -0.69 39.61 33.85
CA SER A 451 0.48 40.49 33.62
C SER A 451 1.11 40.99 34.94
N GLN A 452 2.36 41.45 35.04
CA GLN A 452 3.46 41.71 34.07
C GLN A 452 4.75 40.99 34.60
N ASN A 453 5.98 41.09 34.07
CA ASN A 453 6.58 41.95 33.03
C ASN A 453 7.74 41.21 32.30
N LYS A 454 8.61 41.93 31.60
CA LYS A 454 9.72 41.40 30.79
C LYS A 454 10.83 40.68 31.58
N SER A 455 10.93 39.36 31.39
CA SER A 455 12.07 38.77 30.67
C SER A 455 11.78 37.33 30.18
N SER A 456 11.79 37.14 28.86
CA SER A 456 11.97 35.85 28.15
C SER A 456 11.33 34.57 28.74
N THR A 457 10.01 34.49 28.80
CA THR A 457 9.26 33.24 29.10
C THR A 457 8.64 32.62 27.84
N ALA A 458 8.60 31.28 27.78
CA ALA A 458 7.93 30.57 26.70
C ALA A 458 6.43 30.91 26.68
N SER A 459 5.91 31.28 25.52
CA SER A 459 4.56 31.83 25.40
C SER A 459 4.00 31.69 24.00
N CYS A 460 2.68 31.45 23.92
CA CYS A 460 1.93 31.67 22.69
C CYS A 460 1.78 33.19 22.51
N ILE A 461 2.46 33.76 21.51
CA ILE A 461 2.50 35.21 21.30
C ILE A 461 1.36 35.72 20.41
N THR A 462 0.80 34.86 19.55
CA THR A 462 -0.31 35.19 18.66
C THR A 462 -1.12 33.93 18.32
N GLY A 463 -2.43 34.08 18.10
CA GLY A 463 -3.30 32.97 17.68
C GLY A 463 -3.59 31.97 18.80
N ASN A 464 -3.98 30.75 18.43
CA ASN A 464 -4.39 29.70 19.36
C ASN A 464 -3.39 28.52 19.29
N CYS A 465 -2.42 28.51 20.20
CA CYS A 465 -1.44 27.41 20.31
C CYS A 465 -1.96 26.19 21.09
N ALA A 466 -3.23 26.15 21.50
CA ALA A 466 -3.85 24.99 22.11
C ALA A 466 -4.56 24.11 21.07
N ASP A 467 -5.51 24.69 20.32
CA ASP A 467 -6.31 23.99 19.30
C ASP A 467 -6.64 24.94 18.13
N GLY A 468 -5.60 25.37 17.41
CA GLY A 468 -5.74 26.28 16.29
C GLY A 468 -4.42 26.62 15.59
N TYR A 469 -4.37 27.71 14.84
CA TYR A 469 -3.11 28.23 14.30
C TYR A 469 -2.55 29.28 15.26
N GLY A 470 -1.25 29.23 15.52
CA GLY A 470 -0.61 30.18 16.44
C GLY A 470 0.89 30.31 16.23
N THR A 471 1.47 31.31 16.89
CA THR A 471 2.91 31.49 17.01
C THR A 471 3.31 31.28 18.46
N TYR A 472 4.24 30.35 18.69
CA TYR A 472 4.77 30.04 20.01
C TYR A 472 6.27 30.32 20.04
N ILE A 473 6.74 31.00 21.08
CA ILE A 473 8.16 31.16 21.40
C ILE A 473 8.49 30.24 22.57
N TYR A 474 9.56 29.45 22.42
CA TYR A 474 10.12 28.59 23.47
C TYR A 474 11.14 29.37 24.32
N GLU A 475 11.42 28.91 25.54
CA GLU A 475 12.41 29.54 26.45
C GLU A 475 13.80 29.64 25.83
N SER A 476 14.13 28.71 24.94
CA SER A 476 15.39 28.69 24.18
C SER A 476 15.52 29.84 23.16
N GLY A 477 14.48 30.65 22.96
CA GLY A 477 14.40 31.63 21.88
C GLY A 477 14.02 31.02 20.52
N ALA A 478 13.85 29.70 20.44
CA ALA A 478 13.24 29.07 19.27
C ALA A 478 11.80 29.56 19.09
N LYS A 479 11.34 29.65 17.84
CA LYS A 479 10.01 30.17 17.47
C LYS A 479 9.35 29.20 16.49
N VAL A 480 8.08 28.90 16.69
CA VAL A 480 7.26 28.16 15.71
C VAL A 480 5.99 28.93 15.37
N GLU A 481 5.60 28.91 14.10
CA GLU A 481 4.32 29.41 13.59
C GLU A 481 3.63 28.26 12.85
N GLY A 482 2.49 27.77 13.34
CA GLY A 482 1.91 26.52 12.83
C GLY A 482 0.56 26.12 13.42
N PHE A 483 0.05 24.97 12.98
CA PHE A 483 -1.16 24.35 13.51
C PHE A 483 -0.89 23.55 14.78
N PHE A 484 -1.76 23.73 15.77
CA PHE A 484 -1.74 23.12 17.09
C PHE A 484 -3.03 22.37 17.39
N LYS A 485 -2.91 21.32 18.19
CA LYS A 485 -4.02 20.52 18.69
C LYS A 485 -3.63 19.89 20.03
N ASN A 486 -4.46 20.04 21.05
CA ASN A 486 -4.14 19.72 22.44
C ASN A 486 -2.76 20.25 22.90
N GLY A 487 -2.39 21.47 22.49
CA GLY A 487 -1.11 22.13 22.85
C GLY A 487 0.14 21.65 22.09
N LYS A 488 -0.02 20.75 21.11
CA LYS A 488 1.10 20.18 20.32
C LYS A 488 0.90 20.45 18.84
N LEU A 489 2.00 20.59 18.09
CA LEU A 489 1.94 20.82 16.64
C LEU A 489 1.29 19.61 15.93
N ASP A 490 0.28 19.86 15.10
CA ASP A 490 -0.51 18.84 14.39
C ASP A 490 -1.01 19.47 13.07
N GLY A 491 -0.38 19.10 11.96
CA GLY A 491 -0.50 19.80 10.66
C GLY A 491 0.76 20.59 10.29
N TYR A 492 0.64 21.54 9.36
CA TYR A 492 1.79 22.31 8.86
C TYR A 492 2.34 23.32 9.89
N GLY A 493 3.67 23.49 9.93
CA GLY A 493 4.35 24.49 10.75
C GLY A 493 5.72 24.93 10.22
N GLU A 494 6.11 26.15 10.59
CA GLU A 494 7.40 26.78 10.30
C GLU A 494 8.13 27.02 11.63
N PHE A 495 9.22 26.32 11.85
CA PHE A 495 9.99 26.32 13.09
C PHE A 495 11.39 26.89 12.84
N ILE A 496 11.79 27.84 13.67
CA ILE A 496 13.11 28.47 13.70
C ILE A 496 13.74 28.06 15.03
N TYR A 497 14.80 27.26 14.94
CA TYR A 497 15.57 26.81 16.11
C TYR A 497 16.44 27.95 16.64
N ALA A 498 16.82 27.87 17.92
CA ALA A 498 17.63 28.90 18.59
C ALA A 498 19.02 29.13 17.94
N ASN A 499 19.57 28.10 17.30
CA ASN A 499 20.82 28.16 16.51
C ASN A 499 20.63 28.77 15.11
N GLY A 500 19.40 29.11 14.72
CA GLY A 500 19.04 29.65 13.41
C GLY A 500 18.76 28.60 12.32
N ASP A 501 18.81 27.31 12.64
CA ASP A 501 18.30 26.26 11.74
C ASP A 501 16.78 26.41 11.57
N THR A 502 16.21 25.91 10.47
CA THR A 502 14.76 26.02 10.23
C THR A 502 14.14 24.73 9.71
N TYR A 503 12.93 24.39 10.16
CA TYR A 503 12.10 23.35 9.58
C TYR A 503 10.77 23.92 9.06
N ASN A 504 10.40 23.55 7.84
CA ASN A 504 9.17 23.98 7.18
C ASN A 504 8.45 22.74 6.63
N GLY A 505 7.44 22.23 7.33
CA GLY A 505 6.85 20.93 7.03
C GLY A 505 5.71 20.56 7.95
N ASN A 506 5.36 19.28 7.97
CA ASN A 506 4.24 18.79 8.75
C ASN A 506 4.67 18.22 10.10
N TYR A 507 3.73 18.27 11.03
CA TYR A 507 3.87 17.78 12.39
C TYR A 507 2.74 16.81 12.73
N LEU A 508 3.06 15.82 13.55
CA LEU A 508 2.08 14.94 14.18
C LEU A 508 2.40 14.84 15.68
N VAL A 509 1.48 15.33 16.52
CA VAL A 509 1.62 15.31 18.00
C VAL A 509 2.96 15.91 18.48
N GLY A 510 3.38 17.01 17.85
CA GLY A 510 4.60 17.77 18.18
C GLY A 510 5.90 17.26 17.55
N GLN A 511 5.86 16.19 16.76
CA GLN A 511 7.04 15.59 16.10
C GLN A 511 7.03 15.87 14.59
N LEU A 512 8.21 15.94 13.96
CA LEU A 512 8.30 16.06 12.50
C LEU A 512 7.81 14.77 11.86
N ASP A 513 6.78 14.85 11.01
CA ASP A 513 6.14 13.69 10.37
C ASP A 513 5.58 14.09 9.00
N GLY A 514 5.63 13.21 8.00
CA GLY A 514 5.23 13.53 6.62
C GLY A 514 6.29 14.36 5.87
N TYR A 515 5.92 15.04 4.78
CA TYR A 515 6.90 15.83 4.02
C TYR A 515 7.31 17.11 4.78
N GLY A 516 8.59 17.44 4.73
CA GLY A 516 9.12 18.68 5.30
C GLY A 516 10.53 19.02 4.83
N ILE A 517 10.86 20.30 4.90
CA ILE A 517 12.14 20.88 4.48
C ILE A 517 12.89 21.34 5.72
N TYR A 518 14.04 20.73 6.03
CA TYR A 518 14.93 21.16 7.11
C TYR A 518 16.15 21.86 6.52
N HIS A 519 16.61 22.94 7.14
CA HIS A 519 17.81 23.69 6.76
C HIS A 519 18.75 23.85 7.97
N TRP A 520 19.91 23.20 7.90
CA TRP A 520 21.02 23.40 8.82
C TRP A 520 21.82 24.62 8.35
N LYS A 521 21.49 25.78 8.90
CA LYS A 521 21.96 27.11 8.47
C LYS A 521 23.49 27.19 8.49
N GLN A 522 24.12 26.68 9.55
CA GLN A 522 25.58 26.72 9.70
C GLN A 522 26.33 25.88 8.64
N LYS A 523 25.68 24.85 8.09
CA LYS A 523 26.28 23.95 7.09
C LYS A 523 25.86 24.28 5.66
N ASN A 524 24.97 25.28 5.48
CA ASN A 524 24.25 25.59 4.26
C ASN A 524 23.71 24.32 3.56
N LEU A 525 23.09 23.46 4.38
CA LEU A 525 22.62 22.12 4.01
C LEU A 525 21.12 22.08 4.22
N LEU A 526 20.38 21.65 3.21
CA LEU A 526 18.94 21.47 3.25
C LEU A 526 18.60 20.00 3.03
N TYR A 527 17.55 19.49 3.69
CA TYR A 527 16.94 18.19 3.40
C TYR A 527 15.50 18.41 2.97
N TYR A 528 15.14 17.86 1.81
CA TYR A 528 13.81 17.82 1.25
C TYR A 528 13.33 16.38 1.26
N GLY A 529 12.35 16.04 2.09
CA GLY A 529 11.94 14.64 2.16
C GLY A 529 10.90 14.36 3.22
N HIS A 530 10.70 13.06 3.47
CA HIS A 530 9.75 12.62 4.46
C HIS A 530 10.42 12.49 5.82
N TRP A 531 9.61 12.73 6.84
CA TRP A 531 9.96 12.66 8.24
C TRP A 531 9.04 11.66 8.91
N LYS A 532 9.55 11.01 9.93
CA LYS A 532 8.76 10.17 10.83
C LYS A 532 9.42 10.19 12.19
N ASP A 533 8.62 10.41 13.24
CA ASP A 533 9.10 10.45 14.62
C ASP A 533 10.35 11.36 14.79
N THR A 534 10.36 12.53 14.12
CA THR A 534 11.46 13.53 14.11
C THR A 534 12.76 13.12 13.39
N LYS A 535 12.77 12.01 12.65
CA LYS A 535 13.93 11.56 11.83
C LYS A 535 13.60 11.54 10.34
N GLN A 536 14.62 11.66 9.49
CA GLN A 536 14.48 11.42 8.05
C GLN A 536 14.04 9.98 7.81
N HIS A 537 13.01 9.82 6.98
CA HIS A 537 12.38 8.53 6.68
C HIS A 537 11.86 8.55 5.24
N GLY A 538 11.60 7.39 4.64
CA GLY A 538 11.04 7.33 3.29
C GLY A 538 11.92 8.05 2.26
N TYR A 539 11.32 8.74 1.31
CA TYR A 539 12.02 9.34 0.17
C TYR A 539 12.47 10.77 0.47
N GLY A 540 13.72 11.12 0.15
CA GLY A 540 14.24 12.48 0.28
C GLY A 540 15.58 12.73 -0.40
N TYR A 541 16.06 13.97 -0.31
CA TYR A 541 17.36 14.40 -0.83
C TYR A 541 17.94 15.57 -0.04
N PHE A 542 19.26 15.67 -0.01
CA PHE A 542 20.02 16.76 0.58
C PHE A 542 20.59 17.67 -0.51
N VAL A 543 20.43 18.98 -0.32
CA VAL A 543 21.05 20.03 -1.15
C VAL A 543 22.05 20.79 -0.29
N LYS A 544 23.29 20.94 -0.75
CA LYS A 544 24.33 21.70 -0.07
C LYS A 544 24.87 22.75 -1.03
N ASN A 545 24.90 24.02 -0.62
CA ASN A 545 25.35 25.13 -1.47
C ASN A 545 24.63 25.23 -2.84
N GLY A 546 23.40 24.72 -2.95
CA GLY A 546 22.63 24.69 -4.20
C GLY A 546 22.80 23.42 -5.05
N GLU A 547 23.71 22.52 -4.68
CA GLU A 547 23.93 21.25 -5.38
C GLU A 547 23.30 20.08 -4.60
N THR A 548 22.64 19.15 -5.28
CA THR A 548 22.13 17.93 -4.65
C THR A 548 23.28 16.96 -4.39
N VAL A 549 23.54 16.67 -3.10
CA VAL A 549 24.71 15.88 -2.63
C VAL A 549 24.36 14.47 -2.14
N GLU A 550 23.11 14.21 -1.77
CA GLU A 550 22.63 12.88 -1.41
C GLU A 550 21.15 12.75 -1.77
N ALA A 551 20.70 11.63 -2.34
CA ALA A 551 19.28 11.40 -2.59
C ALA A 551 18.93 9.92 -2.51
N GLY A 552 17.74 9.60 -2.02
CA GLY A 552 17.31 8.20 -1.92
C GLY A 552 16.24 7.91 -0.88
N ILE A 553 16.31 6.70 -0.33
CA ILE A 553 15.40 6.18 0.68
C ILE A 553 16.10 6.16 2.04
N TYR A 554 15.43 6.65 3.08
CA TYR A 554 15.91 6.80 4.45
C TYR A 554 15.10 5.95 5.43
N ASN A 555 15.76 5.46 6.48
CA ASN A 555 15.12 4.81 7.62
C ASN A 555 15.88 5.22 8.89
N GLU A 556 15.17 5.73 9.90
CA GLU A 556 15.75 6.19 11.18
C GLU A 556 16.89 7.22 11.03
N GLY A 557 16.79 8.13 10.04
CA GLY A 557 17.82 9.15 9.79
C GLY A 557 19.02 8.68 8.94
N LYS A 558 19.03 7.43 8.49
CA LYS A 558 20.11 6.85 7.65
C LYS A 558 19.64 6.57 6.24
N LEU A 559 20.46 6.90 5.24
CA LEU A 559 20.26 6.47 3.85
C LEU A 559 20.38 4.93 3.77
N VAL A 560 19.35 4.26 3.26
CA VAL A 560 19.31 2.80 3.04
C VAL A 560 19.30 2.42 1.57
N THR A 561 19.05 3.37 0.67
CA THR A 561 19.15 3.16 -0.78
C THR A 561 19.56 4.47 -1.43
N ASN A 562 20.74 4.51 -2.05
CA ASN A 562 21.22 5.66 -2.82
C ASN A 562 20.57 5.66 -4.21
N LEU A 563 19.93 6.78 -4.57
CA LEU A 563 19.28 7.00 -5.87
C LEU A 563 19.94 8.15 -6.67
N LEU A 564 20.99 8.78 -6.13
CA LEU A 564 21.67 9.93 -6.75
C LEU A 564 22.73 9.54 -7.79
N THR A 565 23.25 8.31 -7.77
CA THR A 565 24.45 7.88 -8.52
C THR A 565 24.51 8.34 -9.98
N ASP A 566 23.42 8.20 -10.74
CA ASP A 566 23.36 8.63 -12.15
C ASP A 566 23.46 10.17 -12.29
N PHE A 567 22.86 10.93 -11.37
CA PHE A 567 22.89 12.39 -11.34
C PHE A 567 24.29 12.92 -10.95
N SER A 568 24.89 12.36 -9.89
CA SER A 568 26.27 12.70 -9.47
C SER A 568 27.31 12.41 -10.57
N ASN A 569 27.08 11.39 -11.39
CA ASN A 569 27.96 11.05 -12.52
C ASN A 569 27.69 11.88 -13.78
N GLY A 570 26.78 12.87 -13.74
CA GLY A 570 26.45 13.72 -14.90
C GLY A 570 25.81 12.97 -16.07
N LYS A 571 25.19 11.81 -15.82
CA LYS A 571 24.59 10.97 -16.86
C LYS A 571 23.33 11.63 -17.40
N SER A 572 23.27 11.84 -18.72
CA SER A 572 22.11 12.47 -19.36
C SER A 572 21.45 11.57 -20.40
N SER A 573 20.12 11.71 -20.55
CA SER A 573 19.29 10.96 -21.51
C SER A 573 18.19 11.88 -22.05
N GLY A 574 18.40 12.44 -23.24
CA GLY A 574 17.56 13.52 -23.77
C GLY A 574 17.57 14.72 -22.82
N ASN A 575 16.39 15.25 -22.47
CA ASN A 575 16.26 16.39 -21.56
C ASN A 575 16.35 16.01 -20.07
N CYS A 576 16.71 14.77 -19.73
CA CYS A 576 16.91 14.31 -18.35
C CYS A 576 18.40 14.29 -18.00
N LEU A 577 18.76 14.90 -16.88
CA LEU A 577 20.01 14.69 -16.14
C LEU A 577 19.72 13.73 -14.96
N GLY A 578 20.53 12.69 -14.79
CA GLY A 578 20.33 11.63 -13.79
C GLY A 578 19.38 10.53 -14.23
N ASN A 579 18.62 9.97 -13.27
CA ASN A 579 17.71 8.84 -13.48
C ASN A 579 16.24 9.28 -13.32
N CYS A 580 15.69 9.88 -14.38
CA CYS A 580 14.29 10.28 -14.44
C CYS A 580 13.30 9.10 -14.64
N THR A 581 13.74 7.85 -14.40
CA THR A 581 12.90 6.65 -14.52
C THR A 581 12.55 6.08 -13.14
N ASN A 582 13.57 5.76 -12.33
CA ASN A 582 13.43 5.10 -11.03
C ASN A 582 14.54 5.53 -10.04
N GLY A 583 14.99 6.78 -10.10
CA GLY A 583 16.04 7.31 -9.21
C GLY A 583 15.88 8.80 -8.98
N TYR A 584 16.98 9.51 -8.70
CA TYR A 584 16.99 10.97 -8.67
C TYR A 584 17.38 11.54 -10.04
N GLY A 585 16.73 12.63 -10.45
CA GLY A 585 17.09 13.34 -11.67
C GLY A 585 16.49 14.75 -11.75
N SER A 586 16.91 15.48 -12.79
CA SER A 586 16.33 16.76 -13.20
C SER A 586 15.93 16.66 -14.68
N ILE A 587 14.66 16.86 -14.99
CA ILE A 587 14.11 16.82 -16.35
C ILE A 587 13.62 18.20 -16.77
N THR A 588 14.05 18.65 -17.96
CA THR A 588 13.49 19.83 -18.63
C THR A 588 12.42 19.40 -19.63
N TYR A 589 11.18 19.77 -19.41
CA TYR A 589 10.08 19.49 -20.32
C TYR A 589 10.18 20.34 -21.60
N ASN A 590 9.55 19.92 -22.69
CA ASN A 590 9.64 20.60 -23.99
C ASN A 590 9.11 22.05 -23.95
N GLN A 591 8.18 22.38 -23.05
CA GLN A 591 7.72 23.75 -22.82
C GLN A 591 8.66 24.59 -21.94
N GLY A 592 9.79 24.05 -21.47
CA GLY A 592 10.78 24.74 -20.63
C GLY A 592 10.58 24.59 -19.11
N ASP A 593 9.50 23.95 -18.66
CA ASP A 593 9.32 23.64 -17.24
C ASP A 593 10.39 22.64 -16.77
N VAL A 594 10.79 22.69 -15.50
CA VAL A 594 11.82 21.80 -14.92
C VAL A 594 11.24 21.03 -13.73
N TYR A 595 11.51 19.73 -13.64
CA TYR A 595 11.31 18.98 -12.40
C TYR A 595 12.60 18.33 -11.94
N GLU A 596 13.02 18.62 -10.71
CA GLU A 596 14.16 18.00 -10.04
C GLU A 596 13.69 17.27 -8.77
N GLY A 597 14.01 15.99 -8.66
CA GLY A 597 13.52 15.16 -7.57
C GLY A 597 13.61 13.67 -7.84
N LEU A 598 12.81 12.92 -7.09
CA LEU A 598 12.77 11.46 -7.15
C LEU A 598 11.73 11.00 -8.16
N PHE A 599 12.05 9.92 -8.89
CA PHE A 599 11.22 9.36 -9.94
C PHE A 599 10.83 7.92 -9.65
N LYS A 600 9.64 7.53 -10.12
CA LYS A 600 9.17 6.14 -10.17
C LYS A 600 8.39 5.94 -11.47
N ASN A 601 8.75 4.90 -12.23
CA ASN A 601 8.17 4.56 -13.53
C ASN A 601 8.08 5.76 -14.52
N GLY A 602 9.14 6.58 -14.60
CA GLY A 602 9.21 7.71 -15.54
C GLY A 602 8.45 8.97 -15.10
N LYS A 603 8.03 9.04 -13.83
CA LYS A 603 7.18 10.11 -13.31
C LYS A 603 7.73 10.70 -12.00
N PRO A 604 7.48 12.00 -11.73
CA PRO A 604 7.66 12.59 -10.40
C PRO A 604 7.06 11.71 -9.31
N TYR A 605 7.84 11.44 -8.26
CA TYR A 605 7.40 10.57 -7.18
C TYR A 605 7.99 11.02 -5.85
N LYS A 606 7.14 11.07 -4.83
CA LYS A 606 7.52 11.46 -3.48
C LYS A 606 8.20 12.83 -3.47
N ALA A 607 9.41 12.98 -2.92
CA ALA A 607 10.02 14.29 -2.74
C ALA A 607 10.57 14.86 -4.07
N GLY A 608 10.09 16.04 -4.46
CA GLY A 608 10.65 16.76 -5.60
C GLY A 608 10.16 18.21 -5.73
N THR A 609 10.88 18.96 -6.56
CA THR A 609 10.64 20.36 -6.89
C THR A 609 10.28 20.50 -8.36
N TYR A 610 9.16 21.15 -8.67
CA TYR A 610 8.74 21.50 -10.02
C TYR A 610 8.82 23.03 -10.17
N MET A 611 9.43 23.51 -11.24
CA MET A 611 9.52 24.91 -11.61
C MET A 611 8.85 25.11 -12.96
N TRP A 612 7.88 26.02 -13.02
CA TRP A 612 7.24 26.42 -14.26
C TRP A 612 8.03 27.55 -14.93
N THR A 613 7.98 27.60 -16.26
CA THR A 613 8.59 28.70 -17.05
C THR A 613 8.15 30.10 -16.65
N ASN A 614 6.97 30.25 -16.06
CA ASN A 614 6.47 31.54 -15.55
C ASN A 614 7.07 31.95 -14.18
N GLY A 615 8.02 31.18 -13.64
CA GLY A 615 8.68 31.44 -12.36
C GLY A 615 7.94 30.92 -11.13
N ASN A 616 6.76 30.30 -11.28
CA ASN A 616 6.11 29.59 -10.19
C ASN A 616 6.90 28.32 -9.85
N SER A 617 6.81 27.84 -8.61
CA SER A 617 7.44 26.57 -8.19
C SER A 617 6.66 25.82 -7.12
N TYR A 618 6.74 24.49 -7.12
CA TYR A 618 6.14 23.59 -6.14
C TYR A 618 7.22 22.68 -5.55
N MET A 619 7.27 22.56 -4.23
CA MET A 619 8.21 21.73 -3.48
C MET A 619 7.41 20.83 -2.55
N GLY A 620 7.36 19.52 -2.79
CA GLY A 620 6.48 18.65 -2.01
C GLY A 620 6.41 17.21 -2.44
N ASP A 621 5.32 16.55 -2.02
CA ASP A 621 5.03 15.14 -2.26
C ASP A 621 4.25 14.91 -3.57
N TRP A 622 4.61 13.83 -4.26
CA TRP A 622 4.04 13.38 -5.53
C TRP A 622 3.58 11.92 -5.42
N ASP A 623 2.36 11.62 -5.84
CA ASP A 623 1.84 10.25 -5.80
C ASP A 623 2.34 9.38 -6.98
N GLU A 624 2.01 8.09 -6.94
CA GLU A 624 2.45 7.10 -7.94
C GLU A 624 1.96 7.39 -9.38
N SER A 625 1.00 8.29 -9.54
CA SER A 625 0.49 8.67 -10.86
C SER A 625 1.28 9.81 -11.50
N GLY A 626 2.23 10.42 -10.77
CA GLY A 626 2.97 11.62 -11.19
C GLY A 626 2.21 12.91 -10.90
N LYS A 627 1.42 12.97 -9.83
CA LYS A 627 0.59 14.12 -9.46
C LYS A 627 0.90 14.62 -8.06
N ILE A 628 0.89 15.95 -7.90
CA ILE A 628 0.95 16.63 -6.61
C ILE A 628 -0.15 16.08 -5.70
N ASN A 629 0.22 15.68 -4.49
CA ASN A 629 -0.68 15.09 -3.51
C ASN A 629 -0.10 15.27 -2.09
N TYR A 630 -0.87 14.91 -1.07
CA TYR A 630 -0.50 15.01 0.34
C TYR A 630 -0.18 16.44 0.80
N THR A 631 1.07 16.89 0.72
CA THR A 631 1.52 18.15 1.33
C THR A 631 2.75 18.73 0.62
N GLY A 632 2.86 20.06 0.60
CA GLY A 632 4.02 20.76 0.04
C GLY A 632 3.94 22.28 0.19
N GLN A 633 4.76 22.97 -0.59
CA GLN A 633 4.84 24.43 -0.67
C GLN A 633 4.75 24.86 -2.13
N PHE A 634 3.79 25.71 -2.47
CA PHE A 634 3.55 26.24 -3.81
C PHE A 634 3.77 27.76 -3.81
N PHE A 635 4.75 28.20 -4.58
CA PHE A 635 5.13 29.59 -4.75
C PHE A 635 4.63 30.06 -6.11
N THR A 636 3.82 31.11 -6.14
CA THR A 636 3.43 31.77 -7.39
C THR A 636 3.89 33.23 -7.40
N ASP A 637 3.80 33.87 -8.56
CA ASP A 637 3.84 35.33 -8.73
C ASP A 637 2.99 36.11 -7.69
N THR A 638 1.83 35.55 -7.34
CA THR A 638 0.73 36.22 -6.64
C THR A 638 0.58 35.79 -5.19
N TYR A 639 0.96 34.57 -4.82
CA TYR A 639 0.84 34.06 -3.45
C TYR A 639 1.89 32.99 -3.14
N VAL A 640 1.96 32.60 -1.86
CA VAL A 640 2.63 31.37 -1.41
C VAL A 640 1.60 30.56 -0.65
N TYR A 641 1.44 29.27 -0.97
CA TYR A 641 0.64 28.34 -0.19
C TYR A 641 1.52 27.23 0.38
N LYS A 642 1.33 26.89 1.65
CA LYS A 642 2.08 25.84 2.36
C LYS A 642 1.08 24.99 3.14
N GLY A 643 1.05 23.69 2.92
CA GLY A 643 0.04 22.82 3.54
C GLY A 643 -0.38 21.66 2.64
N ALA A 644 -1.63 21.22 2.78
CA ALA A 644 -2.12 20.02 2.12
C ALA A 644 -2.66 20.23 0.69
N PHE A 645 -2.54 19.16 -0.11
CA PHE A 645 -2.96 19.08 -1.50
C PHE A 645 -3.70 17.76 -1.73
N ALA A 646 -4.84 17.81 -2.41
CA ALA A 646 -5.50 16.62 -2.94
C ALA A 646 -4.82 16.17 -4.24
N HIS A 647 -5.11 14.94 -4.65
CA HIS A 647 -4.75 14.39 -5.95
C HIS A 647 -5.05 15.38 -7.09
N ASN A 648 -4.10 15.54 -8.02
CA ASN A 648 -4.02 16.61 -9.04
C ASN A 648 -3.71 18.03 -8.51
N GLY A 649 -3.15 18.17 -7.31
CA GLY A 649 -2.60 19.45 -6.82
C GLY A 649 -3.63 20.49 -6.39
N PHE A 650 -4.86 20.09 -6.10
CA PHE A 650 -5.85 21.02 -5.52
C PHE A 650 -5.54 21.30 -4.05
N ILE A 651 -5.24 22.56 -3.73
CA ILE A 651 -5.10 23.07 -2.36
C ILE A 651 -6.31 22.65 -1.51
N THR A 652 -6.06 21.95 -0.40
CA THR A 652 -7.08 21.33 0.46
C THR A 652 -6.57 21.18 1.90
N GLY A 653 -7.45 20.88 2.86
CA GLY A 653 -7.05 20.57 4.23
C GLY A 653 -6.34 21.73 4.94
N LEU A 654 -5.58 21.45 5.99
CA LEU A 654 -4.86 22.48 6.75
C LEU A 654 -3.73 23.07 5.91
N GLY A 655 -3.65 24.41 5.88
CA GLY A 655 -2.56 25.13 5.24
C GLY A 655 -2.56 26.63 5.51
N VAL A 656 -1.56 27.29 4.96
CA VAL A 656 -1.27 28.71 5.11
C VAL A 656 -1.09 29.31 3.72
N LYS A 657 -1.83 30.37 3.41
CA LYS A 657 -1.73 31.12 2.15
C LYS A 657 -1.30 32.56 2.47
N LEU A 658 -0.13 32.97 2.02
CA LEU A 658 0.30 34.36 1.99
C LEU A 658 -0.01 34.95 0.62
N ASP A 659 -0.93 35.91 0.53
CA ASP A 659 -1.08 36.72 -0.68
C ASP A 659 0.05 37.76 -0.75
N LYS A 660 0.80 37.79 -1.86
CA LYS A 660 1.97 38.66 -2.02
C LYS A 660 1.60 40.10 -2.35
N LYS A 661 0.40 40.36 -2.91
CA LYS A 661 -0.04 41.71 -3.30
C LYS A 661 -0.58 42.49 -2.11
N THR A 662 -1.35 41.83 -1.26
CA THR A 662 -1.91 42.43 -0.04
C THR A 662 -1.04 42.20 1.19
N ASN A 663 -0.02 41.34 1.09
CA ASN A 663 0.81 40.87 2.22
C ASN A 663 -0.01 40.23 3.36
N THR A 664 -1.20 39.68 3.06
CA THR A 664 -2.07 39.06 4.06
C THR A 664 -1.85 37.55 4.12
N LYS A 665 -1.58 37.02 5.33
CA LYS A 665 -1.66 35.58 5.60
C LYS A 665 -3.11 35.17 5.92
N SER A 666 -3.57 34.11 5.29
CA SER A 666 -4.77 33.35 5.63
C SER A 666 -4.37 31.94 6.03
N TYR A 667 -4.91 31.41 7.12
CA TYR A 667 -4.51 30.11 7.65
C TYR A 667 -5.71 29.35 8.20
N GLY A 668 -5.78 28.06 7.89
CA GLY A 668 -6.90 27.22 8.28
C GLY A 668 -7.17 26.06 7.34
N GLU A 669 -8.42 25.60 7.29
CA GLU A 669 -8.83 24.56 6.36
C GLU A 669 -9.19 25.16 5.00
N PHE A 670 -8.63 24.60 3.94
CA PHE A 670 -8.92 24.93 2.55
C PHE A 670 -9.72 23.80 1.88
N LYS A 671 -10.54 24.16 0.89
CA LYS A 671 -11.16 23.21 -0.03
C LYS A 671 -11.15 23.80 -1.44
N SER A 672 -10.49 23.09 -2.36
CA SER A 672 -10.32 23.52 -3.77
C SER A 672 -9.77 24.95 -3.89
N GLY A 673 -8.73 25.28 -3.12
CA GLY A 673 -8.07 26.60 -3.14
C GLY A 673 -8.78 27.73 -2.39
N LYS A 674 -9.99 27.50 -1.86
CA LYS A 674 -10.71 28.47 -1.03
C LYS A 674 -10.55 28.13 0.44
N LEU A 675 -10.30 29.12 1.28
CA LEU A 675 -10.36 28.99 2.73
C LEU A 675 -11.83 28.73 3.12
N VAL A 676 -12.07 27.64 3.87
CA VAL A 676 -13.41 27.23 4.33
C VAL A 676 -13.55 27.29 5.85
N VAL A 677 -12.44 27.20 6.58
CA VAL A 677 -12.37 27.54 8.02
C VAL A 677 -11.21 28.50 8.19
N ASP A 678 -11.49 29.72 8.61
CA ASP A 678 -10.47 30.73 8.89
C ASP A 678 -10.12 30.73 10.39
N TYR A 679 -8.86 30.43 10.71
CA TYR A 679 -8.40 30.41 12.09
C TYR A 679 -8.00 31.81 12.59
N ALA A 680 -7.86 32.81 11.71
CA ALA A 680 -7.58 34.19 12.09
C ALA A 680 -8.78 34.87 12.75
N ASN A 681 -9.99 34.57 12.27
CA ASN A 681 -11.25 35.18 12.72
C ASN A 681 -11.97 34.40 13.83
N SER A 682 -11.30 33.45 14.50
CA SER A 682 -11.91 32.66 15.57
C SER A 682 -12.12 33.41 16.91
N HIS A 683 -11.85 34.72 16.96
CA HIS A 683 -12.02 35.60 18.13
C HIS A 683 -12.76 36.90 17.81
N THR A 684 -14.09 36.82 17.63
CA THR A 684 -14.99 37.95 17.94
C THR A 684 -16.29 37.49 18.58
N SER A 685 -16.53 38.01 19.78
CA SER A 685 -17.84 38.37 20.34
C SER A 685 -18.90 37.28 20.54
N ALA A 686 -19.28 37.10 21.81
CA ALA A 686 -20.61 36.62 22.14
C ALA A 686 -21.66 37.62 21.62
N ALA A 687 -22.53 37.18 20.71
CA ALA A 687 -23.73 37.90 20.31
C ALA A 687 -24.91 36.92 20.27
N THR A 688 -26.00 37.31 20.92
CA THR A 688 -27.11 36.42 21.29
C THR A 688 -28.00 36.11 20.09
N THR A 689 -28.21 34.83 19.78
CA THR A 689 -29.42 34.38 19.05
C THR A 689 -29.74 32.91 19.34
N THR A 690 -30.61 32.74 20.33
CA THR A 690 -31.66 31.69 20.43
C THR A 690 -31.39 30.28 19.87
N ASN A 691 -31.09 29.37 20.82
CA ASN A 691 -31.53 27.97 20.86
C ASN A 691 -31.57 27.17 19.54
N ASN A 692 -30.51 26.40 19.28
CA ASN A 692 -30.67 25.03 18.77
C ASN A 692 -29.66 24.07 19.41
N SER A 693 -30.16 22.89 19.77
CA SER A 693 -29.47 21.96 20.68
C SER A 693 -28.22 21.30 20.08
N THR A 694 -27.36 20.81 20.96
CA THR A 694 -26.14 20.03 20.67
C THR A 694 -26.38 18.87 19.69
N ALA A 695 -27.60 18.32 19.69
CA ALA A 695 -28.02 17.29 18.74
C ALA A 695 -27.96 17.74 17.27
N SER A 696 -28.22 19.01 16.97
CA SER A 696 -28.20 19.55 15.60
C SER A 696 -26.78 19.51 15.01
N LYS A 697 -25.78 20.00 15.74
CA LYS A 697 -24.36 19.97 15.31
C LYS A 697 -23.83 18.53 15.24
N GLN A 698 -24.33 17.65 16.09
CA GLN A 698 -23.93 16.23 16.10
C GLN A 698 -24.56 15.46 14.92
N ALA A 699 -25.81 15.76 14.55
CA ALA A 699 -26.47 15.23 13.35
C ALA A 699 -25.77 15.71 12.07
N GLU A 700 -25.44 17.01 12.00
CA GLU A 700 -24.69 17.61 10.89
C GLU A 700 -23.31 16.94 10.71
N LYS A 701 -22.52 16.83 11.78
CA LYS A 701 -21.24 16.12 11.77
C LYS A 701 -21.38 14.63 11.42
N ALA A 702 -22.45 13.97 11.86
CA ALA A 702 -22.72 12.56 11.53
C ALA A 702 -23.09 12.36 10.05
N MET A 703 -23.86 13.28 9.45
CA MET A 703 -24.16 13.25 8.02
C MET A 703 -22.90 13.50 7.20
N LEU A 704 -22.16 14.58 7.47
CA LEU A 704 -20.90 14.88 6.76
C LEU A 704 -19.91 13.70 6.81
N ASN A 705 -19.71 13.08 7.98
CA ASN A 705 -18.88 11.88 8.12
C ASN A 705 -19.41 10.65 7.34
N SER A 706 -20.71 10.61 7.03
CA SER A 706 -21.34 9.54 6.24
C SER A 706 -21.23 9.73 4.72
N ALA A 707 -20.76 10.89 4.22
CA ALA A 707 -20.71 11.20 2.79
C ALA A 707 -19.89 10.18 1.99
N ASN A 708 -18.65 9.95 2.41
CA ASN A 708 -17.74 8.98 1.76
C ASN A 708 -18.27 7.55 1.83
N LEU A 709 -19.00 7.20 2.90
CA LEU A 709 -19.66 5.90 3.03
C LEU A 709 -20.83 5.76 2.05
N LEU A 710 -21.66 6.80 1.92
CA LEU A 710 -22.79 6.83 0.98
C LEU A 710 -22.33 6.78 -0.47
N ILE A 711 -21.28 7.52 -0.85
CA ILE A 711 -20.67 7.43 -2.19
C ILE A 711 -20.16 6.01 -2.47
N LYS A 712 -19.39 5.43 -1.54
CA LYS A 712 -18.89 4.05 -1.63
C LYS A 712 -20.01 3.00 -1.73
N LEU A 713 -21.19 3.29 -1.19
CA LEU A 713 -22.35 2.39 -1.24
C LEU A 713 -23.21 2.59 -2.50
N TYR A 714 -23.36 3.81 -3.03
CA TYR A 714 -24.04 4.06 -4.31
C TYR A 714 -23.43 3.23 -5.44
N TYR A 715 -22.10 3.26 -5.57
CA TYR A 715 -21.36 2.48 -6.58
C TYR A 715 -21.27 0.98 -6.28
N LYS A 716 -21.74 0.52 -5.11
CA LYS A 716 -21.75 -0.90 -4.71
C LYS A 716 -23.13 -1.55 -4.84
N SER A 717 -24.20 -0.85 -4.45
CA SER A 717 -25.58 -1.29 -4.58
C SER A 717 -26.55 -0.12 -4.43
N ASN A 718 -27.28 0.18 -5.48
CA ASN A 718 -28.27 1.26 -5.50
C ASN A 718 -29.45 1.00 -4.53
N SER A 719 -29.83 -0.26 -4.30
CA SER A 719 -30.91 -0.61 -3.36
C SER A 719 -30.49 -0.42 -1.90
N GLU A 720 -29.24 -0.74 -1.54
CA GLU A 720 -28.71 -0.50 -0.20
C GLU A 720 -28.44 0.99 0.06
N PHE A 721 -27.98 1.72 -0.96
CA PHE A 721 -27.89 3.18 -0.91
C PHE A 721 -29.25 3.81 -0.57
N LYS A 722 -30.31 3.48 -1.32
CA LYS A 722 -31.67 3.96 -1.05
C LYS A 722 -32.15 3.61 0.37
N LYS A 723 -31.94 2.37 0.84
CA LYS A 723 -32.32 1.97 2.21
C LYS A 723 -31.64 2.84 3.28
N ILE A 724 -30.37 3.17 3.11
CA ILE A 724 -29.61 3.98 4.08
C ILE A 724 -30.02 5.45 4.02
N VAL A 725 -30.27 6.02 2.84
CA VAL A 725 -30.80 7.39 2.70
C VAL A 725 -32.14 7.53 3.43
N VAL A 726 -33.07 6.59 3.22
CA VAL A 726 -34.37 6.57 3.93
C VAL A 726 -34.18 6.38 5.44
N LYS A 727 -33.34 5.44 5.87
CA LYS A 727 -33.07 5.20 7.31
C LYS A 727 -32.48 6.43 8.00
N GLN A 728 -31.53 7.11 7.37
CA GLN A 728 -30.95 8.34 7.92
C GLN A 728 -31.98 9.47 7.98
N HIS A 729 -32.75 9.70 6.91
CA HIS A 729 -33.82 10.70 6.93
C HIS A 729 -34.85 10.44 8.05
N ASN A 730 -35.24 9.17 8.26
CA ASN A 730 -36.19 8.78 9.32
C ASN A 730 -35.64 9.03 10.73
N ASN A 731 -34.34 8.82 10.95
CA ASN A 731 -33.69 9.15 12.23
C ASN A 731 -33.67 10.68 12.49
N PHE A 732 -33.54 11.49 11.43
CA PHE A 732 -33.48 12.95 11.56
C PHE A 732 -34.87 13.60 11.67
N THR A 733 -35.89 13.12 10.95
CA THR A 733 -37.29 13.59 11.13
C THR A 733 -37.81 13.44 12.55
N GLN A 734 -37.38 12.41 13.28
CA GLN A 734 -37.75 12.22 14.69
C GLN A 734 -37.10 13.23 15.66
N THR A 735 -36.11 14.01 15.21
CA THR A 735 -35.24 14.82 16.09
C THR A 735 -35.12 16.29 15.71
N MET A 736 -35.66 16.74 14.57
CA MET A 736 -35.62 18.15 14.15
C MET A 736 -36.84 18.60 13.33
N SER A 737 -37.11 19.91 13.35
CA SER A 737 -38.19 20.50 12.57
C SER A 737 -37.92 20.48 11.07
N ILE A 738 -38.99 20.48 10.26
CA ILE A 738 -38.92 20.29 8.80
C ILE A 738 -38.01 21.31 8.09
N ASP A 739 -38.00 22.58 8.52
CA ASP A 739 -37.11 23.59 7.90
C ASP A 739 -35.62 23.39 8.26
N LYS A 740 -35.32 22.87 9.46
CA LYS A 740 -33.94 22.51 9.83
C LYS A 740 -33.50 21.26 9.06
N LEU A 741 -34.41 20.31 8.86
CA LEU A 741 -34.18 19.12 8.05
C LEU A 741 -33.94 19.47 6.58
N ASN A 742 -34.73 20.40 6.01
CA ASN A 742 -34.54 20.93 4.65
C ASN A 742 -33.13 21.54 4.48
N LYS A 743 -32.71 22.39 5.43
CA LYS A 743 -31.37 23.00 5.44
C LYS A 743 -30.24 21.98 5.62
N LEU A 744 -30.44 20.98 6.50
CA LEU A 744 -29.48 19.91 6.73
C LEU A 744 -29.31 19.02 5.48
N HIS A 745 -30.39 18.63 4.82
CA HIS A 745 -30.31 17.91 3.54
C HIS A 745 -29.68 18.75 2.44
N ALA A 746 -29.96 20.06 2.37
CA ALA A 746 -29.30 20.94 1.42
C ALA A 746 -27.78 21.03 1.68
N LEU A 747 -27.34 21.23 2.92
CA LEU A 747 -25.92 21.23 3.31
C LEU A 747 -25.24 19.89 2.98
N PHE A 748 -25.92 18.78 3.24
CA PHE A 748 -25.39 17.45 2.91
C PHE A 748 -25.32 17.20 1.40
N ILE A 749 -26.30 17.68 0.62
CA ILE A 749 -26.28 17.64 -0.84
C ILE A 749 -25.12 18.49 -1.38
N LYS A 750 -24.87 19.70 -0.87
CA LYS A 750 -23.70 20.52 -1.23
C LYS A 750 -22.39 19.76 -0.96
N HIS A 751 -22.30 19.11 0.20
CA HIS A 751 -21.11 18.33 0.56
C HIS A 751 -20.91 17.10 -0.34
N LEU A 752 -21.98 16.34 -0.61
CA LEU A 752 -21.95 15.24 -1.59
C LEU A 752 -21.59 15.77 -2.99
N PHE A 753 -22.13 16.90 -3.43
CA PHE A 753 -21.92 17.45 -4.77
C PHE A 753 -20.44 17.82 -5.02
N GLN A 754 -19.74 18.23 -3.98
CA GLN A 754 -18.31 18.52 -4.00
C GLN A 754 -17.42 17.25 -4.03
N LEU A 755 -17.97 16.08 -3.70
CA LEU A 755 -17.27 14.79 -3.72
C LEU A 755 -17.66 13.96 -4.95
N ASP A 756 -18.95 13.91 -5.26
CA ASP A 756 -19.56 13.26 -6.41
C ASP A 756 -20.92 13.88 -6.76
N LYS A 757 -20.99 14.60 -7.90
CA LYS A 757 -22.19 15.29 -8.36
C LYS A 757 -23.36 14.33 -8.66
N VAL A 758 -23.08 13.11 -9.12
CA VAL A 758 -24.12 12.12 -9.47
C VAL A 758 -24.71 11.50 -8.21
N VAL A 759 -23.89 11.16 -7.21
CA VAL A 759 -24.36 10.67 -5.90
C VAL A 759 -25.21 11.73 -5.20
N ALA A 760 -24.84 13.01 -5.27
CA ALA A 760 -25.62 14.11 -4.69
C ALA A 760 -27.03 14.21 -5.30
N HIS A 761 -27.14 14.06 -6.62
CA HIS A 761 -28.42 14.00 -7.31
C HIS A 761 -29.26 12.77 -6.94
N ARG A 762 -28.63 11.60 -6.86
CA ARG A 762 -29.30 10.34 -6.50
C ARG A 762 -29.73 10.32 -5.03
N TYR A 763 -28.99 10.99 -4.15
CA TYR A 763 -29.40 11.22 -2.77
C TYR A 763 -30.70 12.02 -2.70
N LEU A 764 -30.80 13.14 -3.43
CA LEU A 764 -32.01 13.96 -3.50
C LEU A 764 -33.22 13.15 -4.02
N LEU A 765 -33.03 12.33 -5.06
CA LEU A 765 -34.07 11.45 -5.61
C LEU A 765 -34.52 10.30 -4.69
N TYR A 766 -33.71 9.93 -3.70
CA TYR A 766 -34.01 8.82 -2.77
C TYR A 766 -34.38 9.25 -1.36
N LEU A 767 -34.57 10.55 -1.14
CA LEU A 767 -35.35 11.03 0.01
C LEU A 767 -36.76 10.38 -0.03
N PRO A 768 -37.30 9.94 1.12
CA PRO A 768 -38.56 9.19 1.13
C PRO A 768 -39.76 10.08 0.77
N ASN A 769 -40.77 9.47 0.15
CA ASN A 769 -42.08 10.08 -0.02
C ASN A 769 -42.92 9.92 1.27
N PRO A 770 -43.78 10.90 1.62
CA PRO A 770 -44.13 12.11 0.84
C PRO A 770 -43.16 13.29 1.01
N TYR A 771 -42.13 13.19 1.87
CA TYR A 771 -41.24 14.30 2.19
C TYR A 771 -40.54 14.89 0.96
N ALA A 772 -40.00 14.05 0.07
CA ALA A 772 -39.32 14.50 -1.14
C ALA A 772 -40.23 15.33 -2.06
N ASN A 773 -41.45 14.84 -2.35
CA ASN A 773 -42.43 15.56 -3.18
C ASN A 773 -42.77 16.95 -2.60
N ALA A 774 -42.98 17.05 -1.28
CA ALA A 774 -43.37 18.32 -0.64
C ALA A 774 -42.21 19.30 -0.38
N ASN A 775 -40.96 18.83 -0.26
CA ASN A 775 -39.84 19.65 0.20
C ASN A 775 -38.66 19.80 -0.79
N THR A 776 -38.61 19.04 -1.88
CA THR A 776 -37.51 19.16 -2.87
C THR A 776 -37.34 20.61 -3.37
N GLY A 777 -38.43 21.34 -3.62
CA GLY A 777 -38.36 22.76 -3.97
C GLY A 777 -37.64 23.62 -2.92
N LYS A 778 -37.96 23.42 -1.63
CA LYS A 778 -37.34 24.12 -0.49
C LYS A 778 -35.87 23.73 -0.27
N ILE A 779 -35.52 22.47 -0.52
CA ILE A 779 -34.13 22.00 -0.48
C ILE A 779 -33.33 22.63 -1.63
N LEU A 780 -33.91 22.72 -2.84
CA LEU A 780 -33.26 23.33 -4.00
C LEU A 780 -33.09 24.85 -3.85
N THR A 781 -33.98 25.57 -3.16
CA THR A 781 -33.78 27.01 -2.89
C THR A 781 -32.55 27.31 -2.05
N GLU A 782 -32.14 26.39 -1.17
CA GLU A 782 -30.94 26.49 -0.34
C GLU A 782 -29.63 26.18 -1.12
N LEU A 783 -29.71 25.56 -2.31
CA LEU A 783 -28.54 25.25 -3.15
C LEU A 783 -28.08 26.47 -3.99
N SER A 784 -26.85 26.43 -4.50
CA SER A 784 -26.36 27.43 -5.46
C SER A 784 -27.00 27.26 -6.86
N ASN A 785 -26.82 28.26 -7.73
CA ASN A 785 -27.31 28.19 -9.11
C ASN A 785 -26.65 27.05 -9.92
N GLU A 786 -25.36 26.77 -9.71
CA GLU A 786 -24.66 25.65 -10.37
C GLU A 786 -25.26 24.31 -9.93
N GLU A 787 -25.39 24.10 -8.62
CA GLU A 787 -25.95 22.89 -8.03
C GLU A 787 -27.39 22.66 -8.50
N ARG A 788 -28.27 23.68 -8.42
CA ARG A 788 -29.65 23.62 -8.94
C ARG A 788 -29.70 23.26 -10.42
N THR A 789 -28.83 23.87 -11.24
CA THR A 789 -28.81 23.63 -12.68
C THR A 789 -28.38 22.20 -12.98
N PHE A 790 -27.33 21.69 -12.32
CA PHE A 790 -26.93 20.29 -12.44
C PHE A 790 -28.05 19.34 -12.01
N MET A 791 -28.70 19.57 -10.87
CA MET A 791 -29.80 18.70 -10.42
C MET A 791 -30.94 18.66 -11.45
N ARG A 792 -31.27 19.79 -12.08
CA ARG A 792 -32.31 19.88 -13.12
C ARG A 792 -31.91 19.12 -14.40
N GLU A 793 -30.70 19.32 -14.90
CA GLU A 793 -30.25 18.68 -16.15
C GLU A 793 -29.98 17.17 -15.97
N GLU A 794 -29.39 16.74 -14.84
CA GLU A 794 -29.22 15.31 -14.55
C GLU A 794 -30.58 14.64 -14.24
N SER A 795 -31.58 15.35 -13.71
CA SER A 795 -32.97 14.85 -13.62
C SER A 795 -33.61 14.64 -14.99
N LYS A 796 -33.47 15.60 -15.91
CA LYS A 796 -33.93 15.45 -17.30
C LYS A 796 -33.27 14.25 -17.98
N ARG A 797 -31.94 14.15 -17.88
CA ARG A 797 -31.12 13.06 -18.44
C ARG A 797 -31.53 11.70 -17.87
N PHE A 798 -31.67 11.61 -16.55
CA PHE A 798 -32.14 10.40 -15.89
C PHE A 798 -33.54 10.02 -16.40
N SER A 799 -34.46 10.98 -16.47
CA SER A 799 -35.82 10.74 -16.99
C SER A 799 -35.80 10.28 -18.46
N SER A 800 -34.94 10.83 -19.32
CA SER A 800 -34.78 10.36 -20.71
C SER A 800 -34.17 8.95 -20.79
N GLN A 801 -33.25 8.59 -19.89
CA GLN A 801 -32.62 7.27 -19.88
C GLN A 801 -33.61 6.14 -19.54
N TYR A 802 -34.62 6.43 -18.71
CA TYR A 802 -35.69 5.48 -18.36
C TYR A 802 -36.91 5.55 -19.30
N LYS A 803 -37.01 6.57 -20.18
CA LYS A 803 -38.04 6.64 -21.23
C LYS A 803 -37.86 5.62 -22.37
N LEU A 804 -36.78 4.84 -22.40
CA LEU A 804 -36.68 3.63 -23.22
C LEU A 804 -37.41 2.41 -22.63
N LYS A 805 -38.19 2.61 -21.55
CA LYS A 805 -39.29 1.72 -21.15
C LYS A 805 -40.59 2.50 -21.10
N GLU A 806 -41.16 2.76 -22.27
CA GLU A 806 -42.53 3.26 -22.38
C GLU A 806 -43.53 2.20 -21.91
N GLN A 807 -44.03 2.37 -20.69
CA GLN A 807 -45.40 2.08 -20.26
C GLN A 807 -45.57 2.65 -18.84
N TYR A 808 -46.78 3.12 -18.52
CA TYR A 808 -47.15 3.82 -17.27
C TYR A 808 -46.71 5.30 -17.17
N VAL A 809 -47.46 6.16 -17.86
CA VAL A 809 -47.82 7.51 -17.37
C VAL A 809 -49.21 7.40 -16.73
N PRO A 810 -49.38 7.89 -15.48
CA PRO A 810 -50.31 9.01 -15.23
C PRO A 810 -49.54 10.18 -14.61
N LYS A 811 -49.66 11.45 -15.06
CA LYS A 811 -50.85 12.31 -15.02
C LYS A 811 -51.44 12.48 -13.61
N ASN A 812 -50.68 13.14 -12.73
CA ASN A 812 -51.01 14.46 -12.14
C ASN A 812 -49.79 15.01 -11.37
#